data_AF-A0A9W7X5B0-F1
#
_entry.id   AF-A0A9W7X5B0-F1
#
_cell.length_a   1.000
_cell.length_b   1.000
_cell.length_c   1.000
_cell.angle_alpha   90.00
_cell.angle_beta   90.00
_cell.angle_gamma   90.00
#
_symmetry.space_group_name_H-M   'P 1'
#
loop_
_entity.id
_entity.type
_entity.pdbx_description
1 polymer ?
#
loop_
_entity_poly.entity_id
_entity_poly.type
_entity_poly.pdbx_seq_one_letter_code
_entity_poly.pdbx_strand_id
1 'polypeptide(L)'
;MILWACVLLSLAFRPASLMQSPDVIGTEVINDEQKDISEINKGLNLLEGDIMVSREKSSILGIESLWKLPVPYVLNSNLSMNYRGVILRAFEQFRLKTCIDFKPRTTEEFYISVEKREGCWSYIGRLYAQGQAVSIGHGCGFLAIVEHEFLHALGFFHEQSRYDRDNYVTIKYENIITEFLNNFNKVYENVSAVQGTPYDYLSVMHYGKSEFSNGRGSTVITKRPEFQDVIGQRVEMSEYDAFELNGLYKCNSSTSFLSRCGFDDKSLCQMQVCSTTKSGWQTVSSVVGVNVTDHTYLGKESNGTSFFMHFSAEGRNESESARLESTKMTPTRDCKVQCLQFYYYHSSNEFDQLNIWIREYQDKTDTRGTLKIMDQITGPPDNHWLLHHVPLNANKTFQLEFEARKGAGKSSGGFSLDDINVSQTECPQIWQIRNFEKLMNDTPIGSYVYSPLYYSSEGYRYQVFLRKLASYYAMSFRLVSGAFDGQLQWPCPWRQVTFQIFDQNPNMQKRMSYEESVTTDPTLISGGRYVWDNPQYSGNLTIIGNESVFVGPHVAIAINKDILYGINFEFIKGGDVIVLISMQDMSGLLQTNSVACPKVKVKNINATPSESAKQGPCFSSSTLLSSLNCMLGLCLLLLSFL
;
A
#
# COMPACT_ATOMS: atom_id res chain seq x y z
N MET A 1 34.91 -77.46 16.01
CA MET A 1 33.75 -77.57 15.10
C MET A 1 32.73 -76.53 15.57
N ILE A 2 32.53 -75.46 14.78
CA ILE A 2 31.40 -74.48 14.78
C ILE A 2 31.18 -73.72 16.13
N LEU A 3 31.18 -72.39 16.26
CA LEU A 3 30.41 -71.34 15.58
C LEU A 3 31.10 -69.97 15.70
N TRP A 4 30.90 -69.14 14.67
CA TRP A 4 31.32 -67.76 14.54
C TRP A 4 30.62 -66.80 15.53
N ALA A 5 31.36 -65.79 16.03
CA ALA A 5 30.79 -64.58 16.61
C ALA A 5 31.43 -63.36 15.92
N CYS A 6 30.63 -62.62 15.15
CA CYS A 6 31.01 -61.35 14.56
C CYS A 6 30.99 -60.24 15.62
N VAL A 7 32.07 -59.47 15.67
CA VAL A 7 32.22 -58.27 16.49
C VAL A 7 31.63 -57.08 15.71
N LEU A 8 30.58 -56.45 16.25
CA LEU A 8 30.09 -55.13 15.81
C LEU A 8 30.50 -54.10 16.88
N LEU A 9 31.54 -53.32 16.59
CA LEU A 9 31.83 -52.08 17.30
C LEU A 9 31.10 -50.95 16.56
N SER A 10 29.97 -50.49 17.11
CA SER A 10 29.30 -49.28 16.65
C SER A 10 30.03 -48.04 17.17
N LEU A 11 30.84 -47.41 16.33
CA LEU A 11 31.29 -46.02 16.53
C LEU A 11 30.10 -45.09 16.27
N ALA A 12 29.41 -44.68 17.33
CA ALA A 12 28.44 -43.61 17.28
C ALA A 12 29.18 -42.27 17.09
N PHE A 13 29.25 -41.80 15.85
CA PHE A 13 29.46 -40.39 15.56
C PHE A 13 28.30 -39.61 16.19
N ARG A 14 28.60 -38.79 17.20
CA ARG A 14 27.66 -37.75 17.65
C ARG A 14 27.53 -36.74 16.51
N PRO A 15 26.35 -36.54 15.90
CA PRO A 15 26.14 -35.39 15.05
C PRO A 15 26.25 -34.13 15.90
N ALA A 16 26.97 -33.15 15.37
CA ALA A 16 27.06 -31.81 15.94
C ALA A 16 25.65 -31.32 16.28
N SER A 17 25.50 -30.80 17.51
CA SER A 17 24.29 -30.18 18.01
C SER A 17 23.70 -29.23 16.97
N LEU A 18 22.47 -29.50 16.54
CA LEU A 18 21.63 -28.51 15.88
C LEU A 18 21.68 -27.23 16.73
N MET A 19 22.13 -26.13 16.12
CA MET A 19 21.90 -24.81 16.67
C MET A 19 20.39 -24.63 16.78
N GLN A 20 19.88 -24.60 18.01
CA GLN A 20 18.50 -24.22 18.30
C GLN A 20 18.22 -22.86 17.67
N SER A 21 17.10 -22.76 16.95
CA SER A 21 16.55 -21.46 16.55
C SER A 21 16.40 -20.60 17.80
N PRO A 22 16.67 -19.28 17.75
CA PRO A 22 16.52 -18.43 18.92
C PRO A 22 15.08 -18.54 19.45
N ASP A 23 14.96 -19.12 20.65
CA ASP A 23 13.69 -19.32 21.36
C ASP A 23 13.00 -17.97 21.55
N VAL A 24 11.85 -17.79 20.90
CA VAL A 24 10.96 -16.64 21.12
C VAL A 24 10.18 -16.90 22.40
N ILE A 25 10.71 -16.46 23.54
CA ILE A 25 9.96 -16.38 24.81
C ILE A 25 9.14 -15.08 24.76
N GLY A 26 7.84 -15.19 24.48
CA GLY A 26 6.90 -14.06 24.49
C GLY A 26 5.45 -14.50 24.56
N THR A 27 4.59 -13.69 25.20
CA THR A 27 3.13 -13.87 25.22
C THR A 27 2.56 -13.39 23.90
N GLU A 28 2.16 -14.31 23.03
CA GLU A 28 1.48 -13.99 21.77
C GLU A 28 0.06 -13.47 22.08
N VAL A 29 -0.18 -12.20 21.81
CA VAL A 29 -1.54 -11.62 21.82
C VAL A 29 -2.00 -11.61 20.37
N ILE A 30 -3.03 -12.40 20.05
CA ILE A 30 -3.63 -12.49 18.71
C ILE A 30 -4.85 -11.58 18.70
N ASN A 31 -4.92 -10.65 17.74
CA ASN A 31 -6.14 -9.87 17.50
C ASN A 31 -7.30 -10.78 17.06
N ASP A 32 -8.53 -10.40 17.40
CA ASP A 32 -9.73 -11.14 17.00
C ASP A 32 -9.81 -11.31 15.47
N GLU A 33 -10.32 -12.46 15.04
CA GLU A 33 -10.61 -12.77 13.63
C GLU A 33 -11.56 -11.72 13.04
N GLN A 34 -11.28 -11.27 11.81
CA GLN A 34 -12.14 -10.34 11.10
C GLN A 34 -13.46 -11.02 10.72
N LYS A 35 -14.53 -10.65 11.41
CA LYS A 35 -15.91 -11.04 11.07
C LYS A 35 -16.49 -10.05 10.07
N ASP A 36 -17.46 -10.51 9.28
CA ASP A 36 -18.22 -9.61 8.42
C ASP A 36 -19.14 -8.69 9.25
N ILE A 37 -19.51 -7.53 8.67
CA ILE A 37 -20.30 -6.48 9.32
C ILE A 37 -21.64 -7.03 9.80
N SER A 38 -22.29 -7.83 8.98
CA SER A 38 -23.56 -8.50 9.29
C SER A 38 -23.51 -9.42 10.51
N GLU A 39 -22.39 -10.14 10.69
CA GLU A 39 -22.17 -11.00 11.85
C GLU A 39 -21.96 -10.18 13.11
N ILE A 40 -21.22 -9.06 13.00
CA ILE A 40 -21.01 -8.11 14.09
C ILE A 40 -22.33 -7.46 14.50
N ASN A 41 -23.18 -7.11 13.55
CA ASN A 41 -24.46 -6.41 13.76
C ASN A 41 -25.63 -7.33 14.09
N LYS A 42 -25.39 -8.63 14.25
CA LYS A 42 -26.45 -9.59 14.50
C LYS A 42 -27.32 -9.18 15.69
N GLY A 43 -28.61 -8.95 15.43
CA GLY A 43 -29.60 -8.54 16.42
C GLY A 43 -29.91 -7.05 16.47
N LEU A 44 -29.21 -6.21 15.71
CA LEU A 44 -29.45 -4.75 15.67
C LEU A 44 -30.62 -4.33 14.78
N ASN A 45 -31.15 -5.24 13.96
CA ASN A 45 -32.30 -5.01 13.06
C ASN A 45 -32.15 -3.75 12.18
N LEU A 46 -30.97 -3.55 11.62
CA LEU A 46 -30.66 -2.47 10.68
C LEU A 46 -31.10 -2.86 9.26
N LEU A 47 -31.42 -1.87 8.44
CA LEU A 47 -31.73 -2.10 7.03
C LEU A 47 -30.47 -2.65 6.37
N GLU A 48 -30.60 -3.74 5.59
CA GLU A 48 -29.44 -4.33 4.93
C GLU A 48 -28.27 -4.63 5.90
N GLY A 49 -28.56 -4.88 7.18
CA GLY A 49 -27.55 -5.30 8.16
C GLY A 49 -26.80 -4.16 8.87
N ASP A 50 -26.57 -3.02 8.21
CA ASP A 50 -25.72 -1.92 8.71
C ASP A 50 -26.20 -0.51 8.29
N ILE A 51 -27.36 -0.40 7.63
CA ILE A 51 -27.91 0.89 7.23
C ILE A 51 -28.89 1.36 8.29
N MET A 52 -28.55 2.46 8.96
CA MET A 52 -29.45 3.16 9.87
C MET A 52 -30.44 4.01 9.06
N VAL A 53 -31.73 3.72 9.20
CA VAL A 53 -32.79 4.41 8.44
C VAL A 53 -33.25 5.67 9.18
N SER A 54 -33.44 6.77 8.44
CA SER A 54 -34.03 8.01 8.98
C SER A 54 -35.47 7.79 9.44
N ARG A 55 -35.84 8.45 10.55
CA ARG A 55 -37.24 8.47 11.05
C ARG A 55 -38.15 9.36 10.20
N GLU A 56 -37.58 10.26 9.40
CA GLU A 56 -38.33 11.12 8.49
C GLU A 56 -38.50 10.40 7.14
N LYS A 57 -39.72 9.91 6.88
CA LYS A 57 -40.06 9.19 5.64
C LYS A 57 -39.83 10.07 4.41
N SER A 58 -39.15 9.51 3.41
CA SER A 58 -39.01 10.01 2.03
C SER A 58 -38.12 11.23 1.85
N SER A 59 -36.82 10.99 1.66
CA SER A 59 -36.10 11.73 0.63
C SER A 59 -35.44 10.72 -0.29
N ILE A 60 -35.80 10.78 -1.57
CA ILE A 60 -34.97 10.25 -2.64
C ILE A 60 -33.59 10.88 -2.46
N LEU A 61 -32.51 10.10 -2.48
CA LEU A 61 -31.16 10.65 -2.45
C LEU A 61 -31.00 11.63 -3.62
N GLY A 62 -31.02 12.91 -3.27
CA GLY A 62 -30.84 14.02 -4.19
C GLY A 62 -29.47 14.64 -3.99
N ILE A 63 -29.11 15.61 -4.84
CA ILE A 63 -27.84 16.36 -4.68
C ILE A 63 -27.73 17.00 -3.28
N GLU A 64 -28.86 17.31 -2.64
CA GLU A 64 -28.91 17.90 -1.30
C GLU A 64 -28.40 16.96 -0.19
N SER A 65 -28.43 15.64 -0.38
CA SER A 65 -27.90 14.67 0.57
C SER A 65 -26.40 14.40 0.41
N LEU A 66 -25.71 15.07 -0.52
CA LEU A 66 -24.25 14.98 -0.64
C LEU A 66 -23.56 15.88 0.38
N TRP A 67 -22.34 15.49 0.77
CA TRP A 67 -21.50 16.29 1.65
C TRP A 67 -20.82 17.43 0.90
N LYS A 68 -20.66 18.58 1.56
CA LYS A 68 -19.74 19.61 1.10
C LYS A 68 -18.32 19.21 1.51
N LEU A 69 -17.39 19.24 0.57
CA LEU A 69 -15.99 18.89 0.81
C LEU A 69 -15.18 20.10 1.30
N PRO A 70 -14.18 19.91 2.17
CA PRO A 70 -13.88 18.66 2.90
C PRO A 70 -14.93 18.34 3.97
N VAL A 71 -15.24 17.05 4.14
CA VAL A 71 -16.24 16.53 5.09
C VAL A 71 -15.78 16.75 6.53
N PRO A 72 -16.51 17.51 7.35
CA PRO A 72 -16.14 17.74 8.74
C PRO A 72 -16.39 16.48 9.59
N TYR A 73 -15.45 16.14 10.48
CA TYR A 73 -15.60 14.98 11.38
C TYR A 73 -15.18 15.27 12.83
N VAL A 74 -15.70 14.45 13.74
CA VAL A 74 -15.28 14.35 15.14
C VAL A 74 -15.01 12.88 15.47
N LEU A 75 -13.91 12.59 16.16
CA LEU A 75 -13.63 11.25 16.70
C LEU A 75 -14.02 11.25 18.18
N ASN A 76 -15.05 10.49 18.54
CA ASN A 76 -15.54 10.48 19.91
C ASN A 76 -14.52 9.85 20.88
N SER A 77 -14.53 10.30 22.13
CA SER A 77 -13.60 9.85 23.17
C SER A 77 -13.73 8.36 23.49
N ASN A 78 -14.88 7.75 23.20
CA ASN A 78 -15.15 6.32 23.42
C ASN A 78 -14.49 5.38 22.38
N LEU A 79 -13.92 5.92 21.29
CA LEU A 79 -13.12 5.16 20.33
C LEU A 79 -11.76 4.81 20.93
N SER A 80 -11.31 3.58 20.70
CA SER A 80 -9.94 3.17 21.03
C SER A 80 -8.93 3.96 20.18
N MET A 81 -7.71 4.14 20.68
CA MET A 81 -6.65 4.82 19.93
C MET A 81 -6.34 4.11 18.61
N ASN A 82 -6.38 2.78 18.60
CA ASN A 82 -6.19 2.01 17.37
C ASN A 82 -7.27 2.32 16.33
N TYR A 83 -8.55 2.35 16.73
CA TYR A 83 -9.64 2.62 15.80
C TYR A 83 -9.57 4.04 15.26
N ARG A 84 -9.20 5.03 16.08
CA ARG A 84 -8.97 6.40 15.60
C ARG A 84 -7.90 6.45 14.51
N GLY A 85 -6.79 5.75 14.71
CA GLY A 85 -5.74 5.64 13.70
C GLY A 85 -6.22 4.96 12.41
N VAL A 86 -6.93 3.84 12.52
CA VAL A 86 -7.52 3.13 11.34
C VAL A 86 -8.52 4.02 10.59
N ILE A 87 -9.32 4.83 11.29
CA ILE A 87 -10.21 5.80 10.64
C ILE A 87 -9.42 6.85 9.84
N LEU A 88 -8.32 7.36 10.39
CA LEU A 88 -7.46 8.28 9.65
C LEU A 88 -6.74 7.61 8.46
N ARG A 89 -6.42 6.31 8.56
CA ARG A 89 -5.92 5.51 7.42
C ARG A 89 -6.96 5.41 6.30
N ALA A 90 -8.23 5.15 6.62
CA ALA A 90 -9.31 5.16 5.63
C ALA A 90 -9.43 6.54 4.94
N PHE A 91 -9.30 7.64 5.68
CA PHE A 91 -9.30 8.98 5.09
C PHE A 91 -8.16 9.20 4.09
N GLU A 92 -6.98 8.61 4.32
CA GLU A 92 -5.88 8.66 3.37
C GLU A 92 -6.18 7.88 2.07
N GLN A 93 -6.92 6.76 2.14
CA GLN A 93 -7.34 6.03 0.94
C GLN A 93 -8.35 6.82 0.11
N PHE A 94 -9.36 7.42 0.75
CA PHE A 94 -10.27 8.34 0.08
C PHE A 94 -9.51 9.49 -0.59
N ARG A 95 -8.55 10.12 0.09
CA ARG A 95 -7.72 11.20 -0.48
C ARG A 95 -6.86 10.74 -1.66
N LEU A 96 -6.40 9.49 -1.64
CA LEU A 96 -5.54 8.93 -2.69
C LEU A 96 -6.35 8.59 -3.95
N LYS A 97 -7.51 7.97 -3.78
CA LYS A 97 -8.34 7.45 -4.87
C LYS A 97 -9.37 8.45 -5.37
N THR A 98 -9.70 9.47 -4.58
CA THR A 98 -10.78 10.43 -4.88
C THR A 98 -10.45 11.87 -4.49
N CYS A 99 -11.35 12.79 -4.85
CA CYS A 99 -11.31 14.17 -4.34
C CYS A 99 -11.96 14.35 -2.95
N ILE A 100 -12.50 13.27 -2.36
CA ILE A 100 -13.05 13.33 -1.01
C ILE A 100 -11.92 13.60 -0.03
N ASP A 101 -12.14 14.60 0.82
CA ASP A 101 -11.23 14.97 1.88
C ASP A 101 -12.02 15.20 3.16
N PHE A 102 -11.34 15.07 4.29
CA PHE A 102 -11.89 15.11 5.63
C PHE A 102 -11.15 16.14 6.46
N LYS A 103 -11.86 16.90 7.30
CA LYS A 103 -11.24 17.84 8.23
C LYS A 103 -11.82 17.71 9.64
N PRO A 104 -11.02 17.92 10.70
CA PRO A 104 -11.55 18.12 12.04
C PRO A 104 -12.63 19.21 12.03
N ARG A 105 -13.78 18.92 12.63
CA ARG A 105 -14.87 19.88 12.77
C ARG A 105 -14.40 21.09 13.60
N THR A 106 -14.82 22.27 13.15
CA THR A 106 -14.70 23.53 13.87
C THR A 106 -16.10 24.03 14.26
N THR A 107 -16.79 24.74 13.36
CA THR A 107 -18.10 25.35 13.59
C THR A 107 -19.19 24.79 12.67
N GLU A 108 -18.86 23.81 11.83
CA GLU A 108 -19.79 23.26 10.85
C GLU A 108 -21.00 22.62 11.53
N GLU A 109 -22.19 22.92 11.00
CA GLU A 109 -23.45 22.38 11.50
C GLU A 109 -23.63 20.90 11.13
N PHE A 110 -23.34 20.54 9.88
CA PHE A 110 -23.34 19.16 9.42
C PHE A 110 -21.92 18.59 9.53
N TYR A 111 -21.78 17.46 10.20
CA TYR A 111 -20.51 16.75 10.35
C TYR A 111 -20.75 15.28 10.69
N ILE A 112 -19.75 14.44 10.47
CA ILE A 112 -19.76 13.03 10.89
C ILE A 112 -19.20 12.93 12.32
N SER A 113 -19.96 12.33 13.22
CA SER A 113 -19.52 11.96 14.57
C SER A 113 -19.18 10.47 14.55
N VAL A 114 -17.89 10.13 14.52
CA VAL A 114 -17.47 8.72 14.56
C VAL A 114 -17.45 8.25 16.01
N GLU A 115 -18.18 7.19 16.31
CA GLU A 115 -18.48 6.77 17.68
C GLU A 115 -18.34 5.27 17.83
N LYS A 116 -17.89 4.81 19.01
CA LYS A 116 -17.99 3.40 19.39
C LYS A 116 -19.39 3.11 19.91
N ARG A 117 -20.32 2.69 19.04
CA ARG A 117 -21.63 2.15 19.44
C ARG A 117 -21.65 0.63 19.24
N GLU A 118 -22.81 0.02 19.47
CA GLU A 118 -23.02 -1.40 19.14
C GLU A 118 -23.09 -1.55 17.61
N GLY A 119 -22.28 -2.45 17.05
CA GLY A 119 -22.20 -2.71 15.61
C GLY A 119 -21.36 -1.72 14.80
N CYS A 120 -21.24 -2.02 13.50
CA CYS A 120 -20.68 -1.16 12.45
C CYS A 120 -21.86 -0.67 11.61
N TRP A 121 -22.12 0.63 11.55
CA TRP A 121 -23.25 1.12 10.75
C TRP A 121 -23.16 2.61 10.46
N SER A 122 -23.90 3.02 9.44
CA SER A 122 -23.94 4.39 8.97
C SER A 122 -25.31 4.76 8.43
N TYR A 123 -25.54 6.06 8.25
CA TYR A 123 -26.65 6.57 7.45
C TYR A 123 -26.20 6.70 5.99
N ILE A 124 -27.15 6.68 5.05
CA ILE A 124 -26.82 6.97 3.65
C ILE A 124 -26.85 8.48 3.40
N GLY A 125 -25.70 9.04 3.05
CA GLY A 125 -25.55 10.47 2.77
C GLY A 125 -25.63 11.38 4.00
N ARG A 126 -25.74 12.69 3.76
CA ARG A 126 -25.82 13.75 4.76
C ARG A 126 -27.28 14.06 5.12
N LEU A 127 -27.68 13.73 6.34
CA LEU A 127 -29.07 13.84 6.79
C LEU A 127 -29.26 14.86 7.91
N TYR A 128 -28.46 14.79 8.98
CA TYR A 128 -28.74 15.53 10.21
C TYR A 128 -27.80 16.72 10.43
N ALA A 129 -28.42 17.87 10.74
CA ALA A 129 -27.73 18.98 11.35
C ALA A 129 -27.32 18.62 12.79
N GLN A 130 -26.29 19.29 13.33
CA GLN A 130 -25.72 19.06 14.66
C GLN A 130 -24.99 17.71 14.83
N GLY A 131 -24.65 17.06 13.72
CA GLY A 131 -23.83 15.85 13.69
C GLY A 131 -24.65 14.58 13.46
N GLN A 132 -24.12 13.70 12.61
CA GLN A 132 -24.68 12.37 12.39
C GLN A 132 -23.67 11.29 12.76
N ALA A 133 -24.15 10.24 13.43
CA ALA A 133 -23.29 9.17 13.90
C ALA A 133 -22.89 8.22 12.76
N VAL A 134 -21.62 7.81 12.78
CA VAL A 134 -21.12 6.60 12.12
C VAL A 134 -20.56 5.70 13.23
N SER A 135 -21.09 4.49 13.36
CA SER A 135 -20.67 3.55 14.40
C SER A 135 -19.49 2.72 13.93
N ILE A 136 -18.35 2.86 14.61
CA ILE A 136 -17.19 1.96 14.51
C ILE A 136 -17.07 1.26 15.88
N GLY A 137 -17.96 0.28 16.07
CA GLY A 137 -18.07 -0.52 17.28
C GLY A 137 -16.95 -1.56 17.47
N HIS A 138 -17.10 -2.41 18.47
CA HIS A 138 -16.18 -3.54 18.66
C HIS A 138 -16.21 -4.48 17.45
N GLY A 139 -15.04 -4.84 16.92
CA GLY A 139 -14.91 -5.65 15.70
C GLY A 139 -14.89 -4.84 14.39
N CYS A 140 -15.18 -3.54 14.42
CA CYS A 140 -15.30 -2.71 13.21
C CYS A 140 -13.99 -2.00 12.80
N GLY A 141 -12.94 -2.13 13.60
CA GLY A 141 -11.69 -1.37 13.43
C GLY A 141 -10.75 -1.89 12.34
N PHE A 142 -11.29 -2.27 11.19
CA PHE A 142 -10.55 -2.70 10.00
C PHE A 142 -10.70 -1.66 8.89
N LEU A 143 -9.66 -1.47 8.08
CA LEU A 143 -9.64 -0.43 7.03
C LEU A 143 -10.88 -0.51 6.12
N ALA A 144 -11.14 -1.68 5.54
CA ALA A 144 -12.24 -1.90 4.61
C ALA A 144 -13.63 -1.69 5.26
N ILE A 145 -13.80 -2.05 6.54
CA ILE A 145 -15.07 -1.81 7.25
C ILE A 145 -15.26 -0.31 7.44
N VAL A 146 -14.23 0.43 7.83
CA VAL A 146 -14.35 1.89 7.94
C VAL A 146 -14.64 2.52 6.57
N GLU A 147 -13.96 2.10 5.50
CA GLU A 147 -14.25 2.57 4.14
C GLU A 147 -15.70 2.30 3.73
N HIS A 148 -16.21 1.11 4.01
CA HIS A 148 -17.60 0.72 3.77
C HIS A 148 -18.60 1.65 4.47
N GLU A 149 -18.43 1.87 5.78
CA GLU A 149 -19.33 2.75 6.54
C GLU A 149 -19.26 4.22 6.09
N PHE A 150 -18.09 4.67 5.63
CA PHE A 150 -17.92 6.00 5.06
C PHE A 150 -18.48 6.11 3.64
N LEU A 151 -18.44 5.04 2.83
CA LEU A 151 -19.13 5.00 1.54
C LEU A 151 -20.65 5.14 1.73
N HIS A 152 -21.24 4.45 2.71
CA HIS A 152 -22.62 4.71 3.13
C HIS A 152 -22.82 6.18 3.48
N ALA A 153 -22.00 6.73 4.39
CA ALA A 153 -22.11 8.14 4.81
C ALA A 153 -21.98 9.12 3.63
N LEU A 154 -21.26 8.75 2.56
CA LEU A 154 -21.05 9.54 1.36
C LEU A 154 -22.17 9.37 0.32
N GLY A 155 -23.05 8.37 0.47
CA GLY A 155 -24.26 8.22 -0.35
C GLY A 155 -24.46 6.85 -1.00
N PHE A 156 -23.66 5.84 -0.66
CA PHE A 156 -23.70 4.53 -1.31
C PHE A 156 -24.69 3.59 -0.62
N PHE A 157 -25.37 2.76 -1.42
CA PHE A 157 -25.99 1.52 -0.96
C PHE A 157 -25.04 0.37 -1.23
N HIS A 158 -25.46 -0.84 -0.87
CA HIS A 158 -24.77 -2.04 -1.27
C HIS A 158 -24.85 -2.35 -2.76
N GLU A 159 -23.80 -2.99 -3.28
CA GLU A 159 -23.68 -3.37 -4.69
C GLU A 159 -24.72 -4.45 -5.06
N GLN A 160 -24.98 -5.42 -4.17
CA GLN A 160 -26.05 -6.41 -4.40
C GLN A 160 -27.46 -5.83 -4.28
N SER A 161 -27.61 -4.54 -4.02
CA SER A 161 -28.90 -3.86 -4.01
C SER A 161 -29.15 -3.09 -5.31
N ARG A 162 -28.21 -3.09 -6.27
CA ARG A 162 -28.38 -2.48 -7.60
C ARG A 162 -29.63 -2.99 -8.32
N TYR A 163 -30.27 -2.11 -9.08
CA TYR A 163 -31.48 -2.44 -9.84
C TYR A 163 -31.25 -3.52 -10.92
N ASP A 164 -30.03 -3.59 -11.46
CA ASP A 164 -29.59 -4.50 -12.52
C ASP A 164 -28.87 -5.76 -12.00
N ARG A 165 -28.74 -5.94 -10.68
CA ARG A 165 -27.97 -7.05 -10.07
C ARG A 165 -28.37 -8.43 -10.57
N ASP A 166 -29.64 -8.64 -10.94
CA ASP A 166 -30.17 -9.95 -11.32
C ASP A 166 -29.59 -10.40 -12.68
N ASN A 167 -28.86 -9.53 -13.38
CA ASN A 167 -28.03 -9.87 -14.53
C ASN A 167 -26.72 -10.55 -14.15
N TYR A 168 -26.26 -10.40 -12.90
CA TYR A 168 -24.92 -10.74 -12.42
C TYR A 168 -24.92 -11.75 -11.26
N VAL A 169 -25.96 -11.73 -10.42
CA VAL A 169 -26.16 -12.64 -9.29
C VAL A 169 -27.57 -13.20 -9.27
N THR A 170 -27.76 -14.29 -8.54
CA THR A 170 -29.06 -14.91 -8.23
C THR A 170 -29.20 -14.98 -6.71
N ILE A 171 -30.26 -14.37 -6.18
CA ILE A 171 -30.58 -14.45 -4.76
C ILE A 171 -31.36 -15.73 -4.48
N LYS A 172 -30.84 -16.57 -3.59
CA LYS A 172 -31.44 -17.84 -3.13
C LYS A 172 -32.29 -17.59 -1.90
N TYR A 173 -33.49 -17.04 -2.11
CA TYR A 173 -34.41 -16.67 -1.02
C TYR A 173 -34.73 -17.83 -0.07
N GLU A 174 -34.74 -19.07 -0.54
CA GLU A 174 -34.91 -20.28 0.28
C GLU A 174 -33.79 -20.54 1.30
N ASN A 175 -32.62 -19.93 1.09
CA ASN A 175 -31.44 -20.04 1.95
C ASN A 175 -31.33 -18.87 2.94
N ILE A 176 -32.22 -17.88 2.88
CA ILE A 176 -32.18 -16.68 3.73
C ILE A 176 -33.00 -16.92 5.00
N ILE A 177 -32.58 -16.37 6.13
CA ILE A 177 -33.40 -16.33 7.35
C ILE A 177 -34.61 -15.43 7.09
N THR A 178 -35.83 -15.92 7.37
CA THR A 178 -37.09 -15.25 6.99
C THR A 178 -37.18 -13.78 7.40
N GLU A 179 -36.61 -13.41 8.55
CA GLU A 179 -36.61 -12.02 9.06
C GLU A 179 -35.72 -11.05 8.26
N PHE A 180 -34.76 -11.56 7.49
CA PHE A 180 -33.79 -10.78 6.71
C PHE A 180 -34.06 -10.78 5.20
N LEU A 181 -35.21 -11.30 4.73
CA LEU A 181 -35.56 -11.29 3.30
C LEU A 181 -35.53 -9.88 2.68
N ASN A 182 -35.88 -8.86 3.47
CA ASN A 182 -35.90 -7.47 3.03
C ASN A 182 -34.50 -6.88 2.79
N ASN A 183 -33.44 -7.47 3.37
CA ASN A 183 -32.05 -7.02 3.16
C ASN A 183 -31.54 -7.34 1.75
N PHE A 184 -32.33 -8.06 0.95
CA PHE A 184 -32.04 -8.37 -0.44
C PHE A 184 -33.01 -7.66 -1.38
N ASN A 185 -33.69 -6.60 -0.95
CA ASN A 185 -34.51 -5.79 -1.86
C ASN A 185 -33.60 -4.99 -2.81
N LYS A 186 -34.08 -4.71 -4.02
CA LYS A 186 -33.36 -3.82 -4.95
C LYS A 186 -33.69 -2.38 -4.63
N VAL A 187 -32.69 -1.51 -4.73
CA VAL A 187 -32.87 -0.07 -4.83
C VAL A 187 -33.35 0.24 -6.25
N TYR A 188 -34.34 1.13 -6.36
CA TYR A 188 -34.90 1.53 -7.65
C TYR A 188 -33.89 2.34 -8.48
N GLU A 189 -33.97 2.22 -9.82
CA GLU A 189 -33.08 2.90 -10.78
C GLU A 189 -33.05 4.43 -10.64
N ASN A 190 -34.16 5.03 -10.19
CA ASN A 190 -34.24 6.47 -9.96
C ASN A 190 -33.55 6.94 -8.65
N VAL A 191 -33.05 6.00 -7.84
CA VAL A 191 -32.34 6.24 -6.57
C VAL A 191 -30.90 5.73 -6.63
N SER A 192 -30.66 4.62 -7.33
CA SER A 192 -29.33 4.03 -7.56
C SER A 192 -28.89 4.31 -9.00
N ALA A 193 -27.96 5.24 -9.16
CA ALA A 193 -27.33 5.51 -10.45
C ALA A 193 -26.03 4.70 -10.56
N VAL A 194 -25.95 3.81 -11.55
CA VAL A 194 -24.75 2.98 -11.84
C VAL A 194 -23.61 3.77 -12.49
N GLN A 195 -23.79 5.07 -12.77
CA GLN A 195 -22.77 5.96 -13.34
C GLN A 195 -22.01 5.42 -14.58
N GLY A 196 -22.61 4.48 -15.32
CA GLY A 196 -22.01 3.83 -16.47
C GLY A 196 -20.98 2.74 -16.16
N THR A 197 -20.86 2.27 -14.91
CA THR A 197 -19.97 1.18 -14.52
C THR A 197 -20.61 -0.20 -14.72
N PRO A 198 -19.80 -1.25 -15.00
CA PRO A 198 -20.27 -2.63 -14.89
C PRO A 198 -20.57 -2.97 -13.42
N TYR A 199 -21.26 -4.10 -13.19
CA TYR A 199 -21.43 -4.64 -11.84
C TYR A 199 -20.10 -5.09 -11.25
N ASP A 200 -19.81 -4.65 -10.03
CA ASP A 200 -18.53 -4.87 -9.39
C ASP A 200 -18.58 -5.97 -8.32
N TYR A 201 -18.18 -7.19 -8.70
CA TYR A 201 -18.05 -8.30 -7.75
C TYR A 201 -16.98 -8.07 -6.67
N LEU A 202 -16.05 -7.12 -6.86
CA LEU A 202 -15.00 -6.77 -5.91
C LEU A 202 -15.38 -5.58 -5.01
N SER A 203 -16.56 -4.99 -5.18
CA SER A 203 -16.96 -3.83 -4.39
C SER A 203 -16.91 -4.16 -2.90
N VAL A 204 -16.33 -3.24 -2.11
CA VAL A 204 -16.36 -3.34 -0.65
C VAL A 204 -17.79 -3.21 -0.09
N MET A 205 -18.71 -2.69 -0.92
CA MET A 205 -20.15 -2.59 -0.66
C MET A 205 -20.92 -3.84 -1.08
N HIS A 206 -20.26 -4.92 -1.54
CA HIS A 206 -20.94 -6.16 -1.89
C HIS A 206 -21.00 -7.12 -0.69
N TYR A 207 -22.16 -7.76 -0.47
CA TYR A 207 -22.32 -8.86 0.47
C TYR A 207 -21.47 -10.09 0.14
N GLY A 208 -21.08 -10.84 1.17
CA GLY A 208 -20.54 -12.18 1.01
C GLY A 208 -21.58 -13.19 0.51
N LYS A 209 -21.10 -14.33 0.00
CA LYS A 209 -21.97 -15.39 -0.57
C LYS A 209 -22.98 -15.99 0.41
N SER A 210 -22.71 -15.96 1.71
CA SER A 210 -23.50 -16.62 2.76
C SER A 210 -24.22 -15.63 3.67
N GLU A 211 -24.33 -14.38 3.25
CA GLU A 211 -24.90 -13.30 4.05
C GLU A 211 -26.34 -13.62 4.47
N PHE A 212 -26.68 -13.44 5.75
CA PHE A 212 -27.96 -13.82 6.37
C PHE A 212 -28.46 -15.25 6.07
N SER A 213 -27.56 -16.22 5.86
CA SER A 213 -27.92 -17.61 5.56
C SER A 213 -28.60 -18.31 6.73
N ASN A 214 -29.61 -19.14 6.43
CA ASN A 214 -30.25 -20.07 7.36
C ASN A 214 -29.50 -21.40 7.52
N GLY A 215 -28.27 -21.50 6.98
CA GLY A 215 -27.42 -22.69 7.04
C GLY A 215 -27.64 -23.70 5.90
N ARG A 216 -28.57 -23.45 4.96
CA ARG A 216 -28.84 -24.35 3.81
C ARG A 216 -27.92 -24.12 2.61
N GLY A 217 -27.03 -23.13 2.68
CA GLY A 217 -26.06 -22.81 1.63
C GLY A 217 -25.92 -21.30 1.42
N SER A 218 -25.27 -20.93 0.30
CA SER A 218 -25.09 -19.54 -0.10
C SER A 218 -26.43 -18.86 -0.43
N THR A 219 -26.57 -17.61 -0.02
CA THR A 219 -27.72 -16.74 -0.28
C THR A 219 -27.52 -15.94 -1.56
N VAL A 220 -26.28 -15.63 -1.93
CA VAL A 220 -25.92 -14.96 -3.18
C VAL A 220 -25.11 -15.91 -4.08
N ILE A 221 -25.64 -16.22 -5.25
CA ILE A 221 -24.97 -17.05 -6.26
C ILE A 221 -24.58 -16.17 -7.45
N THR A 222 -23.29 -16.00 -7.68
CA THR A 222 -22.76 -15.30 -8.85
C THR A 222 -23.07 -16.09 -10.13
N LYS A 223 -23.43 -15.40 -11.22
CA LYS A 223 -23.64 -16.05 -12.52
C LYS A 223 -22.33 -16.46 -13.20
N ARG A 224 -21.23 -15.83 -12.78
CA ARG A 224 -19.86 -16.11 -13.20
C ARG A 224 -19.16 -16.82 -12.04
N PRO A 225 -19.02 -18.17 -12.08
CA PRO A 225 -18.55 -18.96 -10.94
C PRO A 225 -17.18 -18.53 -10.40
N GLU A 226 -16.33 -17.95 -11.24
CA GLU A 226 -15.03 -17.42 -10.85
C GLU A 226 -15.10 -16.29 -9.82
N PHE A 227 -16.26 -15.64 -9.65
CA PHE A 227 -16.49 -14.58 -8.67
C PHE A 227 -17.19 -15.05 -7.39
N GLN A 228 -17.53 -16.33 -7.27
CA GLN A 228 -18.34 -16.82 -6.16
C GLN A 228 -17.66 -16.66 -4.79
N ASP A 229 -16.33 -16.78 -4.76
CA ASP A 229 -15.49 -16.60 -3.57
C ASP A 229 -14.81 -15.22 -3.54
N VAL A 230 -15.22 -14.32 -4.42
CA VAL A 230 -14.69 -12.95 -4.57
C VAL A 230 -15.59 -11.93 -3.91
N ILE A 231 -16.92 -12.10 -4.05
CA ILE A 231 -17.90 -11.24 -3.43
C ILE A 231 -17.77 -11.22 -1.91
N GLY A 232 -17.94 -10.04 -1.30
CA GLY A 232 -17.78 -9.86 0.14
C GLY A 232 -16.34 -9.67 0.60
N GLN A 233 -15.41 -9.33 -0.30
CA GLN A 233 -14.05 -8.99 0.09
C GLN A 233 -14.03 -7.81 1.09
N ARG A 234 -13.09 -7.86 2.04
CA ARG A 234 -12.87 -6.83 3.09
C ARG A 234 -11.40 -6.40 3.15
N VAL A 235 -10.79 -6.21 1.98
CA VAL A 235 -9.41 -5.75 1.80
C VAL A 235 -9.35 -4.23 1.73
N GLU A 236 -10.02 -3.63 0.75
CA GLU A 236 -10.06 -2.18 0.50
C GLU A 236 -11.20 -1.84 -0.47
N MET A 237 -11.53 -0.55 -0.64
CA MET A 237 -12.40 -0.09 -1.73
C MET A 237 -11.82 -0.47 -3.11
N SER A 238 -12.69 -0.94 -4.00
CA SER A 238 -12.34 -1.34 -5.36
C SER A 238 -12.05 -0.13 -6.26
N GLU A 239 -11.54 -0.40 -7.47
CA GLU A 239 -11.42 0.63 -8.51
C GLU A 239 -12.79 1.24 -8.86
N TYR A 240 -13.84 0.41 -8.92
CA TYR A 240 -15.18 0.88 -9.30
C TYR A 240 -15.88 1.63 -8.15
N ASP A 241 -15.67 1.24 -6.89
CA ASP A 241 -16.13 2.02 -5.72
C ASP A 241 -15.59 3.46 -5.81
N ALA A 242 -14.29 3.61 -6.04
CA ALA A 242 -13.65 4.91 -6.19
C ALA A 242 -14.11 5.67 -7.45
N PHE A 243 -14.29 4.98 -8.57
CA PHE A 243 -14.77 5.57 -9.82
C PHE A 243 -16.18 6.15 -9.66
N GLU A 244 -17.10 5.39 -9.08
CA GLU A 244 -18.47 5.83 -8.81
C GLU A 244 -18.50 6.97 -7.80
N LEU A 245 -17.63 6.94 -6.78
CA LEU A 245 -17.57 8.03 -5.81
C LEU A 245 -17.06 9.32 -6.47
N ASN A 246 -16.06 9.19 -7.36
CA ASN A 246 -15.55 10.30 -8.16
C ASN A 246 -16.60 10.89 -9.09
N GLY A 247 -17.40 10.05 -9.77
CA GLY A 247 -18.48 10.53 -10.63
C GLY A 247 -19.61 11.20 -9.84
N LEU A 248 -19.95 10.66 -8.65
CA LEU A 248 -20.97 11.23 -7.75
C LEU A 248 -20.59 12.64 -7.28
N TYR A 249 -19.32 12.84 -6.88
CA TYR A 249 -18.80 14.11 -6.38
C TYR A 249 -18.14 14.98 -7.46
N LYS A 250 -18.18 14.55 -8.74
CA LYS A 250 -17.60 15.25 -9.90
C LYS A 250 -16.11 15.58 -9.71
N CYS A 251 -15.36 14.62 -9.20
CA CYS A 251 -13.94 14.74 -8.96
C CYS A 251 -13.16 14.79 -10.29
N ASN A 252 -12.33 15.82 -10.47
CA ASN A 252 -11.41 15.95 -11.61
C ASN A 252 -9.98 15.49 -11.29
N SER A 253 -9.68 15.34 -10.01
CA SER A 253 -8.37 14.93 -9.50
C SER A 253 -8.52 14.39 -8.09
N SER A 254 -7.60 13.52 -7.68
CA SER A 254 -7.45 13.08 -6.30
C SER A 254 -6.83 14.14 -5.39
N THR A 255 -7.06 14.04 -4.09
CA THR A 255 -6.50 14.97 -3.09
C THR A 255 -4.99 14.76 -2.88
N SER A 256 -4.52 13.51 -2.78
CA SER A 256 -3.12 13.19 -2.45
C SER A 256 -2.30 12.61 -3.61
N PHE A 257 -2.89 11.99 -4.63
CA PHE A 257 -2.13 11.49 -5.78
C PHE A 257 -1.64 12.63 -6.69
N LEU A 258 -0.40 12.52 -7.17
CA LEU A 258 0.27 13.53 -8.00
C LEU A 258 0.55 13.02 -9.42
N SER A 259 1.15 11.84 -9.55
CA SER A 259 1.57 11.32 -10.86
C SER A 259 1.82 9.82 -10.84
N ARG A 260 1.66 9.19 -12.01
CA ARG A 260 2.01 7.79 -12.32
C ARG A 260 2.73 7.73 -13.66
N CYS A 261 3.69 6.81 -13.79
CA CYS A 261 4.20 6.36 -15.08
C CYS A 261 4.66 4.90 -15.04
N GLY A 262 3.97 4.01 -15.77
CA GLY A 262 4.36 2.60 -15.97
C GLY A 262 4.87 2.28 -17.39
N PHE A 263 5.01 3.30 -18.25
CA PHE A 263 5.53 3.16 -19.62
C PHE A 263 4.80 2.17 -20.55
N ASP A 264 3.59 1.74 -20.17
CA ASP A 264 2.74 0.70 -20.78
C ASP A 264 2.70 0.71 -22.33
N ASP A 265 2.70 1.89 -22.97
CA ASP A 265 2.58 2.06 -24.44
C ASP A 265 3.79 2.76 -25.11
N LYS A 266 5.01 2.57 -24.59
CA LYS A 266 6.20 3.39 -24.93
C LYS A 266 6.02 4.90 -24.64
N SER A 267 4.93 5.26 -24.00
CA SER A 267 4.65 6.62 -23.55
C SER A 267 5.62 6.97 -22.42
N LEU A 268 6.25 8.13 -22.51
CA LEU A 268 7.06 8.65 -21.42
C LEU A 268 6.20 9.34 -20.35
N CYS A 269 4.87 9.28 -20.42
CA CYS A 269 3.98 9.99 -19.48
C CYS A 269 4.33 11.48 -19.37
N GLN A 270 4.70 12.10 -20.50
CA GLN A 270 5.20 13.49 -20.60
C GLN A 270 6.53 13.76 -19.87
N MET A 271 7.21 12.73 -19.38
CA MET A 271 8.59 12.82 -18.92
C MET A 271 9.53 13.14 -20.09
N GLN A 272 10.67 13.75 -19.77
CA GLN A 272 11.68 14.16 -20.73
C GLN A 272 12.99 13.43 -20.46
N VAL A 273 13.68 13.03 -21.52
CA VAL A 273 15.02 12.45 -21.42
C VAL A 273 16.03 13.50 -21.82
N CYS A 274 16.92 13.84 -20.89
CA CYS A 274 17.99 14.81 -21.11
C CYS A 274 19.34 14.09 -21.03
N SER A 275 20.13 14.15 -22.10
CA SER A 275 21.49 13.58 -22.13
C SER A 275 22.39 14.36 -23.09
N THR A 276 23.68 14.45 -22.76
CA THR A 276 24.72 15.01 -23.63
C THR A 276 25.20 14.03 -24.70
N THR A 277 24.82 12.75 -24.61
CA THR A 277 25.17 11.69 -25.57
C THR A 277 23.91 11.19 -26.31
N LYS A 278 24.08 10.58 -27.49
CA LYS A 278 22.96 10.04 -28.30
C LYS A 278 22.21 8.87 -27.66
N SER A 279 22.62 8.39 -26.49
CA SER A 279 22.17 7.13 -25.89
C SER A 279 21.72 7.27 -24.44
N GLY A 280 20.95 8.30 -24.05
CA GLY A 280 20.46 8.48 -22.66
C GLY A 280 19.53 7.38 -22.14
N TRP A 281 18.54 7.74 -21.30
CA TRP A 281 17.48 6.80 -20.93
C TRP A 281 16.69 6.35 -22.16
N GLN A 282 16.42 5.05 -22.28
CA GLN A 282 15.71 4.45 -23.41
C GLN A 282 14.52 3.63 -22.93
N THR A 283 13.39 3.74 -23.61
CA THR A 283 12.23 2.87 -23.38
C THR A 283 12.44 1.54 -24.11
N VAL A 284 12.51 0.45 -23.35
CA VAL A 284 12.80 -0.89 -23.87
C VAL A 284 11.82 -1.92 -23.28
N SER A 285 11.65 -3.06 -23.94
CA SER A 285 10.86 -4.20 -23.43
C SER A 285 11.74 -5.33 -22.89
N SER A 286 13.04 -5.31 -23.20
CA SER A 286 14.05 -6.23 -22.69
C SER A 286 15.44 -5.65 -22.90
N VAL A 287 16.43 -6.16 -22.17
CA VAL A 287 17.84 -5.77 -22.30
C VAL A 287 18.66 -7.00 -22.68
N VAL A 288 19.37 -6.96 -23.81
CA VAL A 288 20.19 -8.10 -24.25
C VAL A 288 21.27 -8.39 -23.22
N GLY A 289 21.42 -9.66 -22.82
CA GLY A 289 22.42 -10.09 -21.84
C GLY A 289 22.02 -9.88 -20.37
N VAL A 290 20.90 -9.20 -20.10
CA VAL A 290 20.31 -9.07 -18.77
C VAL A 290 18.93 -9.74 -18.81
N ASN A 291 18.70 -10.75 -17.99
CA ASN A 291 17.41 -11.44 -17.94
C ASN A 291 16.36 -10.60 -17.20
N VAL A 292 16.01 -9.44 -17.76
CA VAL A 292 15.05 -8.48 -17.22
C VAL A 292 13.96 -8.20 -18.26
N THR A 293 12.72 -8.43 -17.84
CA THR A 293 11.50 -7.95 -18.48
C THR A 293 10.94 -6.80 -17.65
N ASP A 294 9.88 -6.17 -18.13
CA ASP A 294 9.17 -5.13 -17.39
C ASP A 294 8.64 -5.64 -16.04
N HIS A 295 8.41 -4.71 -15.11
CA HIS A 295 7.81 -5.06 -13.83
C HIS A 295 6.29 -5.14 -13.95
N THR A 296 5.67 -4.27 -14.74
CA THR A 296 4.22 -4.14 -14.91
C THR A 296 3.49 -5.49 -15.08
N TYR A 297 3.97 -6.36 -15.98
CA TYR A 297 3.43 -7.70 -16.26
C TYR A 297 4.34 -8.83 -15.80
N LEU A 298 5.20 -8.60 -14.80
CA LEU A 298 6.10 -9.62 -14.27
C LEU A 298 5.35 -10.88 -13.81
N GLY A 299 5.65 -12.03 -14.43
CA GLY A 299 4.97 -13.31 -14.21
C GLY A 299 3.62 -13.46 -14.93
N LYS A 300 3.23 -12.47 -15.73
CA LYS A 300 2.00 -12.42 -16.55
C LYS A 300 2.32 -11.96 -17.97
N GLU A 301 3.47 -12.36 -18.51
CA GLU A 301 4.00 -11.90 -19.80
C GLU A 301 3.07 -12.28 -20.98
N SER A 302 2.18 -13.27 -20.81
CA SER A 302 1.12 -13.58 -21.78
C SER A 302 0.09 -12.46 -21.97
N ASN A 303 -0.01 -11.53 -21.01
CA ASN A 303 -1.03 -10.48 -21.02
C ASN A 303 -0.67 -9.27 -21.88
N GLY A 304 0.57 -9.19 -22.38
CA GLY A 304 1.00 -8.14 -23.29
C GLY A 304 2.49 -7.85 -23.22
N THR A 305 2.93 -6.91 -24.03
CA THR A 305 4.28 -6.33 -23.95
C THR A 305 4.17 -4.92 -23.39
N SER A 306 4.69 -4.71 -22.19
CA SER A 306 4.92 -3.39 -21.59
C SER A 306 6.40 -3.02 -21.71
N PHE A 307 6.72 -1.79 -21.32
CA PHE A 307 8.05 -1.22 -21.45
C PHE A 307 8.53 -0.70 -20.11
N PHE A 308 9.82 -0.49 -20.00
CA PHE A 308 10.46 0.17 -18.87
C PHE A 308 11.56 1.10 -19.37
N MET A 309 12.01 2.01 -18.51
CA MET A 309 13.13 2.89 -18.83
C MET A 309 14.44 2.21 -18.46
N HIS A 310 15.40 2.18 -19.38
CA HIS A 310 16.73 1.63 -19.14
C HIS A 310 17.81 2.65 -19.48
N PHE A 311 18.77 2.80 -18.58
CA PHE A 311 20.03 3.48 -18.83
C PHE A 311 21.15 2.45 -18.85
N SER A 312 21.76 2.23 -20.01
CA SER A 312 22.96 1.38 -20.10
C SER A 312 24.20 2.17 -19.66
N ALA A 313 24.93 1.61 -18.70
CA ALA A 313 26.25 2.07 -18.26
C ALA A 313 27.38 1.38 -19.04
N GLU A 314 27.07 0.37 -19.85
CA GLU A 314 28.05 -0.33 -20.67
C GLU A 314 28.69 0.59 -21.73
N GLY A 315 30.00 0.49 -21.88
CA GLY A 315 30.74 1.26 -22.89
C GLY A 315 30.87 2.76 -22.63
N ARG A 316 30.39 3.26 -21.48
CA ARG A 316 30.46 4.68 -21.10
C ARG A 316 31.73 5.06 -20.36
N ASN A 317 32.13 6.32 -20.50
CA ASN A 317 33.16 6.91 -19.67
C ASN A 317 32.62 7.25 -18.27
N GLU A 318 33.51 7.19 -17.28
CA GLU A 318 33.21 7.64 -15.92
C GLU A 318 32.67 9.08 -15.93
N SER A 319 31.71 9.37 -15.05
CA SER A 319 30.97 10.64 -14.94
C SER A 319 29.96 10.95 -16.06
N GLU A 320 29.88 10.14 -17.12
CA GLU A 320 28.76 10.23 -18.06
C GLU A 320 27.44 9.96 -17.35
N SER A 321 26.42 10.72 -17.70
CA SER A 321 25.11 10.65 -17.04
C SER A 321 23.96 10.96 -17.99
N ALA A 322 22.76 10.52 -17.61
CA ALA A 322 21.52 10.83 -18.28
C ALA A 322 20.41 11.08 -17.25
N ARG A 323 19.48 11.98 -17.58
CA ARG A 323 18.35 12.34 -16.73
C ARG A 323 17.03 11.97 -17.36
N LEU A 324 16.15 11.45 -16.52
CA LEU A 324 14.73 11.32 -16.80
C LEU A 324 13.99 12.28 -15.88
N GLU A 325 13.32 13.27 -16.47
CA GLU A 325 12.69 14.38 -15.75
C GLU A 325 11.17 14.31 -15.86
N SER A 326 10.47 14.42 -14.73
CA SER A 326 9.02 14.44 -14.71
C SER A 326 8.42 15.77 -15.20
N THR A 327 7.11 15.78 -15.42
CA THR A 327 6.35 17.04 -15.45
C THR A 327 6.42 17.76 -14.10
N LYS A 328 6.14 19.06 -14.12
CA LYS A 328 6.00 19.86 -12.89
C LYS A 328 4.77 19.41 -12.12
N MET A 329 4.94 19.12 -10.84
CA MET A 329 3.88 18.77 -9.89
C MET A 329 3.80 19.84 -8.80
N THR A 330 2.60 20.12 -8.29
CA THR A 330 2.42 21.12 -7.22
C THR A 330 1.76 20.47 -6.01
N PRO A 331 2.44 20.41 -4.85
CA PRO A 331 1.85 19.93 -3.60
C PRO A 331 0.66 20.78 -3.19
N THR A 332 -0.47 20.14 -2.91
CA THR A 332 -1.73 20.79 -2.51
C THR A 332 -2.03 20.62 -1.02
N ARG A 333 -1.43 19.62 -0.35
CA ARG A 333 -1.68 19.34 1.06
C ARG A 333 -0.90 20.28 1.98
N ASP A 334 -1.44 20.50 3.18
CA ASP A 334 -0.79 21.30 4.21
C ASP A 334 0.51 20.63 4.69
N CYS A 335 0.46 19.32 4.93
CA CYS A 335 1.65 18.54 5.19
C CYS A 335 2.48 18.43 3.91
N LYS A 336 3.65 19.07 3.90
CA LYS A 336 4.60 19.06 2.78
C LYS A 336 5.45 17.79 2.79
N VAL A 337 4.75 16.67 2.67
CA VAL A 337 5.31 15.33 2.66
C VAL A 337 4.83 14.64 1.40
N GLN A 338 5.75 14.08 0.63
CA GLN A 338 5.42 13.22 -0.50
C GLN A 338 6.22 11.93 -0.43
N CYS A 339 5.68 10.88 -1.05
CA CYS A 339 6.38 9.64 -1.26
C CYS A 339 6.52 9.40 -2.76
N LEU A 340 7.77 9.35 -3.22
CA LEU A 340 8.09 8.75 -4.50
C LEU A 340 8.29 7.26 -4.29
N GLN A 341 7.62 6.46 -5.11
CA GLN A 341 7.79 5.02 -5.18
C GLN A 341 8.05 4.61 -6.63
N PHE A 342 8.94 3.65 -6.83
CA PHE A 342 9.24 3.09 -8.14
C PHE A 342 9.92 1.73 -7.96
N TYR A 343 9.84 0.91 -9.00
CA TYR A 343 10.66 -0.30 -9.07
C TYR A 343 11.94 0.00 -9.84
N TYR A 344 13.07 -0.53 -9.35
CA TYR A 344 14.33 -0.47 -10.07
C TYR A 344 15.00 -1.83 -10.20
N TYR A 345 15.79 -1.98 -11.27
CA TYR A 345 16.66 -3.14 -11.49
C TYR A 345 18.08 -2.62 -11.70
N HIS A 346 19.07 -3.21 -11.03
CA HIS A 346 20.46 -2.78 -11.11
C HIS A 346 21.37 -3.90 -11.63
N SER A 347 21.80 -3.80 -12.88
CA SER A 347 22.67 -4.79 -13.54
C SER A 347 24.08 -4.26 -13.84
N SER A 348 24.47 -3.13 -13.24
CA SER A 348 25.70 -2.43 -13.57
C SER A 348 26.77 -2.57 -12.48
N ASN A 349 27.86 -1.81 -12.58
CA ASN A 349 28.93 -1.84 -11.60
C ASN A 349 28.47 -1.23 -10.26
N GLU A 350 29.05 -1.67 -9.14
CA GLU A 350 28.66 -1.22 -7.80
C GLU A 350 28.90 0.28 -7.53
N PHE A 351 29.82 0.89 -8.29
CA PHE A 351 30.13 2.32 -8.20
C PHE A 351 29.25 3.18 -9.10
N ASP A 352 28.47 2.59 -10.01
CA ASP A 352 27.47 3.32 -10.78
C ASP A 352 26.35 3.78 -9.84
N GLN A 353 25.74 4.92 -10.16
CA GLN A 353 24.86 5.62 -9.25
C GLN A 353 23.54 5.94 -9.93
N LEU A 354 22.44 5.76 -9.20
CA LEU A 354 21.15 6.35 -9.54
C LEU A 354 20.82 7.40 -8.49
N ASN A 355 20.89 8.67 -8.87
CA ASN A 355 20.61 9.79 -7.99
C ASN A 355 19.18 10.29 -8.22
N ILE A 356 18.43 10.48 -7.14
CA ILE A 356 17.06 10.95 -7.16
C ILE A 356 17.05 12.40 -6.66
N TRP A 357 16.68 13.31 -7.54
CA TRP A 357 16.61 14.74 -7.24
C TRP A 357 15.17 15.24 -7.28
N ILE A 358 14.91 16.30 -6.53
CA ILE A 358 13.82 17.22 -6.83
C ILE A 358 14.40 18.54 -7.34
N ARG A 359 13.78 19.10 -8.37
CA ARG A 359 13.99 20.50 -8.79
C ARG A 359 12.80 21.32 -8.35
N GLU A 360 12.99 22.18 -7.36
CA GLU A 360 11.92 23.00 -6.80
C GLU A 360 11.96 24.44 -7.36
N TYR A 361 10.80 24.96 -7.73
CA TYR A 361 10.66 26.27 -8.37
C TYR A 361 10.09 27.29 -7.39
N GLN A 362 10.68 28.49 -7.35
CA GLN A 362 10.25 29.52 -6.39
C GLN A 362 8.86 30.08 -6.72
N ASP A 363 8.57 30.25 -8.01
CA ASP A 363 7.31 30.74 -8.56
C ASP A 363 7.23 30.41 -10.08
N LYS A 364 6.24 30.96 -10.78
CA LYS A 364 6.03 30.72 -12.22
C LYS A 364 7.08 31.38 -13.14
N THR A 365 7.81 32.37 -12.65
CA THR A 365 8.87 33.08 -13.40
C THR A 365 10.22 32.40 -13.27
N ASP A 366 10.42 31.62 -12.20
CA ASP A 366 11.59 30.76 -12.04
C ASP A 366 11.56 29.61 -13.05
N THR A 367 12.40 29.72 -14.07
CA THR A 367 12.57 28.70 -15.11
C THR A 367 13.72 27.73 -14.82
N ARG A 368 14.58 28.04 -13.85
CA ARG A 368 15.78 27.20 -13.55
C ARG A 368 15.51 26.22 -12.42
N GLY A 369 14.79 26.67 -11.39
CA GLY A 369 14.58 25.92 -10.16
C GLY A 369 15.88 25.63 -9.38
N THR A 370 15.72 25.12 -8.17
CA THR A 370 16.82 24.69 -7.30
C THR A 370 16.80 23.17 -7.18
N LEU A 371 17.92 22.52 -7.50
CA LEU A 371 18.08 21.08 -7.32
C LEU A 371 18.41 20.72 -5.88
N LYS A 372 17.77 19.66 -5.39
CA LYS A 372 18.04 19.05 -4.09
C LYS A 372 18.08 17.54 -4.25
N ILE A 373 19.16 16.92 -3.81
CA ILE A 373 19.24 15.46 -3.78
C ILE A 373 18.36 14.94 -2.64
N MET A 374 17.57 13.92 -2.96
CA MET A 374 16.66 13.28 -2.03
C MET A 374 17.10 11.85 -1.71
N ASP A 375 17.65 11.15 -2.70
CA ASP A 375 18.21 9.82 -2.50
C ASP A 375 19.32 9.48 -3.50
N GLN A 376 20.09 8.45 -3.20
CA GLN A 376 21.13 7.88 -4.05
C GLN A 376 21.16 6.36 -3.86
N ILE A 377 21.08 5.63 -4.97
CA ILE A 377 21.19 4.18 -5.03
C ILE A 377 22.56 3.83 -5.63
N THR A 378 23.32 3.01 -4.90
CA THR A 378 24.66 2.47 -5.23
C THR A 378 24.81 1.11 -4.56
N GLY A 379 25.85 0.35 -4.91
CA GLY A 379 26.13 -0.97 -4.33
C GLY A 379 26.06 -2.09 -5.37
N PRO A 380 26.31 -3.34 -4.99
CA PRO A 380 26.42 -4.44 -5.95
C PRO A 380 25.13 -4.63 -6.77
N PRO A 381 25.24 -5.11 -8.01
CA PRO A 381 24.07 -5.38 -8.84
C PRO A 381 23.17 -6.43 -8.19
N ASP A 382 21.88 -6.35 -8.48
CA ASP A 382 20.88 -7.32 -8.07
C ASP A 382 20.15 -7.87 -9.29
N ASN A 383 19.76 -9.14 -9.21
CA ASN A 383 19.19 -9.86 -10.34
C ASN A 383 17.65 -9.81 -10.38
N HIS A 384 17.04 -8.85 -9.70
CA HIS A 384 15.59 -8.71 -9.61
C HIS A 384 15.11 -7.26 -9.42
N TRP A 385 13.80 -7.05 -9.61
CA TRP A 385 13.14 -5.78 -9.38
C TRP A 385 12.99 -5.51 -7.88
N LEU A 386 13.44 -4.34 -7.45
CA LEU A 386 13.37 -3.86 -6.08
C LEU A 386 12.42 -2.67 -5.99
N LEU A 387 11.44 -2.74 -5.08
CA LEU A 387 10.63 -1.57 -4.75
C LEU A 387 11.49 -0.59 -3.95
N HIS A 388 11.46 0.69 -4.33
CA HIS A 388 12.19 1.74 -3.63
C HIS A 388 11.26 2.88 -3.24
N HIS A 389 11.42 3.38 -2.01
CA HIS A 389 10.70 4.53 -1.49
C HIS A 389 11.65 5.69 -1.20
N VAL A 390 11.30 6.88 -1.69
CA VAL A 390 12.04 8.11 -1.45
C VAL A 390 11.11 9.13 -0.79
N PRO A 391 11.30 9.41 0.52
CA PRO A 391 10.60 10.49 1.20
C PRO A 391 11.00 11.85 0.61
N LEU A 392 10.01 12.64 0.21
CA LEU A 392 10.19 13.98 -0.33
C LEU A 392 9.56 15.04 0.57
N ASN A 393 10.08 16.27 0.48
CA ASN A 393 9.59 17.43 1.22
C ASN A 393 9.52 18.68 0.34
N ALA A 394 8.97 18.53 -0.86
CA ALA A 394 8.70 19.67 -1.72
C ALA A 394 7.59 20.52 -1.10
N ASN A 395 7.86 21.82 -0.95
CA ASN A 395 6.96 22.82 -0.43
C ASN A 395 6.24 23.58 -1.56
N LYS A 396 6.88 23.65 -2.74
CA LYS A 396 6.41 24.36 -3.92
C LYS A 396 6.30 23.43 -5.13
N THR A 397 5.95 24.00 -6.28
CA THR A 397 5.98 23.29 -7.55
C THR A 397 7.38 22.70 -7.78
N PHE A 398 7.46 21.41 -8.11
CA PHE A 398 8.72 20.69 -8.28
C PHE A 398 8.67 19.71 -9.44
N GLN A 399 9.84 19.26 -9.89
CA GLN A 399 10.00 18.12 -10.80
C GLN A 399 10.87 17.06 -10.13
N LEU A 400 10.61 15.81 -10.47
CA LEU A 400 11.49 14.69 -10.15
C LEU A 400 12.52 14.50 -11.25
N GLU A 401 13.77 14.24 -10.87
CA GLU A 401 14.82 13.87 -11.81
C GLU A 401 15.52 12.60 -11.35
N PHE A 402 15.53 11.59 -12.22
CA PHE A 402 16.33 10.37 -12.08
C PHE A 402 17.61 10.53 -12.89
N GLU A 403 18.73 10.76 -12.21
CA GLU A 403 20.05 10.89 -12.83
C GLU A 403 20.83 9.59 -12.65
N ALA A 404 20.96 8.79 -13.72
CA ALA A 404 21.88 7.67 -13.73
C ALA A 404 23.28 8.16 -14.14
N ARG A 405 24.31 7.72 -13.42
CA ARG A 405 25.69 8.16 -13.59
C ARG A 405 26.65 6.97 -13.57
N LYS A 406 27.53 6.92 -14.57
CA LYS A 406 28.62 5.94 -14.64
C LYS A 406 29.68 6.25 -13.57
N GLY A 407 29.98 5.27 -12.72
CA GLY A 407 31.06 5.31 -11.74
C GLY A 407 32.38 4.73 -12.28
N ALA A 408 33.35 4.53 -11.39
CA ALA A 408 34.60 3.87 -11.74
C ALA A 408 34.38 2.38 -12.07
N GLY A 409 35.20 1.82 -12.97
CA GLY A 409 35.15 0.40 -13.32
C GLY A 409 34.27 0.06 -14.53
N LYS A 410 34.34 -1.19 -14.99
CA LYS A 410 33.56 -1.68 -16.14
C LYS A 410 32.17 -2.11 -15.71
N SER A 411 31.18 -1.79 -16.53
CA SER A 411 29.77 -2.18 -16.34
C SER A 411 29.32 -3.01 -17.53
N SER A 412 28.52 -4.04 -17.29
CA SER A 412 27.94 -4.95 -18.29
C SER A 412 26.43 -4.76 -18.47
N GLY A 413 25.88 -3.69 -17.90
CA GLY A 413 24.44 -3.47 -17.80
C GLY A 413 24.15 -2.03 -17.40
N GLY A 414 23.12 -1.82 -16.57
CA GLY A 414 22.59 -0.49 -16.31
C GLY A 414 21.61 -0.40 -15.14
N PHE A 415 20.88 0.71 -15.11
CA PHE A 415 19.72 0.89 -14.23
C PHE A 415 18.45 0.83 -15.07
N SER A 416 17.46 0.06 -14.61
CA SER A 416 16.11 0.06 -15.17
C SER A 416 15.13 0.63 -14.15
N LEU A 417 14.11 1.34 -14.62
CA LEU A 417 13.03 1.93 -13.81
C LEU A 417 11.67 1.59 -14.41
N ASP A 418 10.73 1.25 -13.55
CA ASP A 418 9.35 0.99 -13.92
C ASP A 418 8.38 1.40 -12.78
N ASP A 419 7.09 1.49 -13.09
CA ASP A 419 6.00 1.69 -12.12
C ASP A 419 6.20 2.86 -11.16
N ILE A 420 6.62 4.00 -11.70
CA ILE A 420 6.84 5.24 -10.94
C ILE A 420 5.49 5.79 -10.47
N ASN A 421 5.29 5.93 -9.16
CA ASN A 421 4.13 6.62 -8.59
C ASN A 421 4.56 7.68 -7.57
N VAL A 422 3.78 8.77 -7.50
CA VAL A 422 4.05 9.91 -6.61
C VAL A 422 2.75 10.32 -5.92
N SER A 423 2.80 10.38 -4.59
CA SER A 423 1.67 10.79 -3.75
C SER A 423 2.11 11.70 -2.61
N GLN A 424 1.19 12.50 -2.09
CA GLN A 424 1.37 13.34 -0.91
C GLN A 424 1.06 12.55 0.37
N THR A 425 1.79 11.45 0.56
CA THR A 425 1.69 10.52 1.69
C THR A 425 3.09 10.29 2.27
N GLU A 426 3.17 9.74 3.49
CA GLU A 426 4.45 9.27 4.05
C GLU A 426 4.91 7.99 3.33
N CYS A 427 6.23 7.80 3.24
CA CYS A 427 6.79 6.55 2.74
C CYS A 427 6.90 5.51 3.86
N PRO A 428 6.29 4.32 3.72
CA PRO A 428 6.49 3.22 4.66
C PRO A 428 7.84 2.53 4.42
N GLN A 429 8.31 1.83 5.45
CA GLN A 429 9.45 0.91 5.35
C GLN A 429 9.07 -0.30 4.49
N ILE A 430 10.04 -0.86 3.78
CA ILE A 430 9.83 -1.97 2.85
C ILE A 430 10.45 -3.23 3.44
N TRP A 431 9.68 -4.31 3.49
CA TRP A 431 10.16 -5.66 3.69
C TRP A 431 9.74 -6.52 2.48
N GLN A 432 10.66 -6.71 1.53
CA GLN A 432 10.45 -7.52 0.34
C GLN A 432 10.93 -8.95 0.60
N ILE A 433 10.02 -9.92 0.47
CA ILE A 433 10.25 -11.34 0.73
C ILE A 433 10.28 -12.07 -0.60
N ARG A 434 11.49 -12.47 -1.00
CA ARG A 434 11.77 -13.14 -2.27
C ARG A 434 11.32 -14.59 -2.28
N ASN A 435 10.85 -15.07 -3.42
CA ASN A 435 10.45 -16.47 -3.63
C ASN A 435 9.52 -16.97 -2.51
N PHE A 436 8.52 -16.14 -2.18
CA PHE A 436 7.71 -16.27 -0.98
C PHE A 436 7.09 -17.66 -0.83
N GLU A 437 6.48 -18.20 -1.88
CA GLU A 437 5.83 -19.51 -1.83
C GLU A 437 6.81 -20.62 -1.47
N LYS A 438 7.98 -20.62 -2.12
CA LYS A 438 9.04 -21.59 -1.82
C LYS A 438 9.54 -21.43 -0.39
N LEU A 439 9.84 -20.20 0.02
CA LEU A 439 10.29 -19.90 1.38
C LEU A 439 9.27 -20.40 2.41
N MET A 440 7.98 -20.12 2.20
CA MET A 440 6.93 -20.53 3.12
C MET A 440 6.68 -22.02 3.08
N ASN A 441 6.88 -22.71 1.95
CA ASN A 441 6.82 -24.17 1.88
C ASN A 441 7.95 -24.82 2.68
N ASP A 442 9.17 -24.33 2.52
CA ASP A 442 10.38 -24.82 3.20
C ASP A 442 10.39 -24.47 4.70
N THR A 443 9.68 -23.41 5.10
CA THR A 443 9.55 -23.00 6.50
C THR A 443 8.69 -24.00 7.29
N PRO A 444 9.18 -24.59 8.40
CA PRO A 444 8.37 -25.46 9.24
C PRO A 444 7.20 -24.71 9.91
N ILE A 445 6.11 -25.42 10.20
CA ILE A 445 5.00 -24.86 10.97
C ILE A 445 5.51 -24.47 12.37
N GLY A 446 5.15 -23.27 12.81
CA GLY A 446 5.58 -22.68 14.08
C GLY A 446 6.86 -21.84 13.98
N SER A 447 7.62 -21.94 12.87
CA SER A 447 8.83 -21.16 12.62
C SER A 447 8.53 -19.76 12.08
N TYR A 448 9.54 -18.89 12.14
CA TYR A 448 9.44 -17.47 11.84
C TYR A 448 10.35 -17.05 10.68
N VAL A 449 9.86 -16.12 9.86
CA VAL A 449 10.63 -15.36 8.87
C VAL A 449 10.72 -13.92 9.37
N TYR A 450 11.93 -13.41 9.56
CA TYR A 450 12.16 -12.11 10.19
C TYR A 450 12.46 -11.01 9.17
N SER A 451 11.94 -9.80 9.43
CA SER A 451 12.35 -8.59 8.74
C SER A 451 13.73 -8.11 9.21
N PRO A 452 14.37 -7.20 8.45
CA PRO A 452 15.40 -6.31 8.99
C PRO A 452 14.93 -5.55 10.23
N LEU A 453 15.89 -4.98 10.97
CA LEU A 453 15.61 -4.07 12.08
C LEU A 453 15.39 -2.66 11.55
N TYR A 454 14.29 -2.04 11.96
CA TYR A 454 13.91 -0.70 11.52
C TYR A 454 13.92 0.30 12.67
N TYR A 455 14.02 1.57 12.32
CA TYR A 455 13.78 2.69 13.23
C TYR A 455 12.57 3.48 12.76
N SER A 456 11.69 3.83 13.70
CA SER A 456 10.63 4.80 13.47
C SER A 456 11.22 6.20 13.23
N SER A 457 10.37 7.13 12.76
CA SER A 457 10.75 8.54 12.59
C SER A 457 11.23 9.17 13.90
N GLU A 458 10.73 8.71 15.05
CA GLU A 458 11.08 9.22 16.38
C GLU A 458 12.28 8.52 17.02
N GLY A 459 12.62 7.31 16.57
CA GLY A 459 13.82 6.58 17.04
C GLY A 459 13.54 5.28 17.81
N TYR A 460 12.28 4.88 18.01
CA TYR A 460 11.98 3.52 18.47
C TYR A 460 12.46 2.50 17.45
N ARG A 461 13.25 1.53 17.89
CA ARG A 461 13.71 0.41 17.06
C ARG A 461 12.74 -0.76 17.17
N TYR A 462 12.46 -1.42 16.06
CA TYR A 462 11.49 -2.50 16.01
C TYR A 462 11.84 -3.55 14.97
N GLN A 463 11.14 -4.69 15.05
CA GLN A 463 11.19 -5.76 14.08
C GLN A 463 9.80 -6.31 13.82
N VAL A 464 9.57 -6.71 12.58
CA VAL A 464 8.36 -7.41 12.13
C VAL A 464 8.75 -8.81 11.69
N PHE A 465 7.88 -9.80 11.87
CA PHE A 465 8.17 -11.16 11.47
C PHE A 465 6.89 -11.96 11.22
N LEU A 466 6.98 -12.90 10.28
CA LEU A 466 5.89 -13.78 9.88
C LEU A 466 6.09 -15.16 10.48
N ARG A 467 5.07 -15.68 11.16
CA ARG A 467 5.02 -17.06 11.63
C ARG A 467 4.13 -17.90 10.73
N LYS A 468 4.60 -19.06 10.31
CA LYS A 468 3.77 -20.03 9.57
C LYS A 468 2.91 -20.85 10.52
N LEU A 469 1.59 -20.76 10.41
CA LEU A 469 0.64 -21.63 11.10
C LEU A 469 -0.12 -22.49 10.10
N ALA A 470 -0.97 -23.41 10.59
CA ALA A 470 -1.66 -24.38 9.74
C ALA A 470 -2.63 -23.69 8.75
N SER A 471 -3.52 -22.83 9.25
CA SER A 471 -4.57 -22.17 8.45
C SER A 471 -4.28 -20.70 8.10
N TYR A 472 -3.42 -20.00 8.84
CA TYR A 472 -3.10 -18.59 8.62
C TYR A 472 -1.60 -18.31 8.77
N TYR A 473 -1.17 -17.10 8.44
CA TYR A 473 0.13 -16.56 8.84
C TYR A 473 -0.07 -15.57 9.98
N ALA A 474 0.80 -15.59 11.00
CA ALA A 474 0.76 -14.56 12.04
C ALA A 474 1.84 -13.51 11.76
N MET A 475 1.43 -12.27 11.51
CA MET A 475 2.34 -11.13 11.38
C MET A 475 2.53 -10.50 12.74
N SER A 476 3.76 -10.52 13.23
CA SER A 476 4.11 -10.10 14.57
C SER A 476 4.98 -8.86 14.56
N PHE A 477 4.78 -8.01 15.56
CA PHE A 477 5.62 -6.83 15.81
C PHE A 477 6.17 -6.84 17.22
N ARG A 478 7.43 -6.44 17.35
CA ARG A 478 8.10 -6.24 18.64
C ARG A 478 9.01 -5.04 18.64
N LEU A 479 9.15 -4.42 19.81
CA LEU A 479 10.20 -3.43 20.07
C LEU A 479 11.53 -4.12 20.33
N VAL A 480 12.61 -3.50 19.88
CA VAL A 480 13.98 -4.00 19.98
C VAL A 480 14.84 -2.91 20.60
N SER A 481 15.84 -3.26 21.41
CA SER A 481 16.76 -2.27 21.97
C SER A 481 17.51 -1.52 20.86
N GLY A 482 17.56 -0.20 20.96
CA GLY A 482 18.18 0.68 19.98
C GLY A 482 19.06 1.77 20.58
N ALA A 483 19.78 2.48 19.71
CA ALA A 483 20.72 3.52 20.09
C ALA A 483 20.05 4.75 20.76
N PHE A 484 18.75 4.93 20.56
CA PHE A 484 17.99 6.08 21.05
C PHE A 484 17.20 5.81 22.34
N ASP A 485 17.19 4.57 22.85
CA ASP A 485 16.31 4.14 23.94
C ASP A 485 16.38 5.05 25.18
N GLY A 486 17.56 5.57 25.52
CA GLY A 486 17.76 6.46 26.67
C GLY A 486 17.17 7.87 26.52
N GLN A 487 16.71 8.23 25.32
CA GLN A 487 16.06 9.52 25.02
C GLN A 487 14.55 9.37 24.79
N LEU A 488 14.05 8.14 24.70
CA LEU A 488 12.66 7.83 24.36
C LEU A 488 11.80 7.65 25.61
N GLN A 489 10.51 7.88 25.46
CA GLN A 489 9.53 7.63 26.51
C GLN A 489 9.19 6.14 26.60
N TRP A 490 9.07 5.63 27.82
CA TRP A 490 8.71 4.24 28.09
C TRP A 490 7.67 4.14 29.23
N PRO A 491 6.71 3.19 29.18
CA PRO A 491 6.38 2.31 28.05
C PRO A 491 6.01 3.10 26.77
N CYS A 492 6.31 2.55 25.59
CA CYS A 492 6.15 3.23 24.29
C CYS A 492 4.69 3.67 24.09
N PRO A 493 4.37 4.98 24.14
CA PRO A 493 2.99 5.40 24.24
C PRO A 493 2.35 5.72 22.88
N TRP A 494 1.28 5.02 22.52
CA TRP A 494 0.38 5.37 21.41
C TRP A 494 1.03 5.49 20.04
N ARG A 495 1.99 4.61 19.72
CA ARG A 495 2.51 4.47 18.35
C ARG A 495 1.65 3.44 17.64
N GLN A 496 1.01 3.85 16.56
CA GLN A 496 0.31 2.93 15.68
C GLN A 496 1.31 2.37 14.66
N VAL A 497 1.40 1.05 14.64
CA VAL A 497 2.17 0.27 13.67
C VAL A 497 1.17 -0.32 12.69
N THR A 498 1.37 -0.02 11.41
CA THR A 498 0.51 -0.50 10.33
C THR A 498 1.34 -1.43 9.44
N PHE A 499 0.80 -2.61 9.17
CA PHE A 499 1.33 -3.57 8.21
C PHE A 499 0.42 -3.57 7.01
N GLN A 500 1.01 -3.42 5.83
CA GLN A 500 0.28 -3.45 4.57
C GLN A 500 0.91 -4.53 3.68
N ILE A 501 0.15 -5.59 3.40
CA ILE A 501 0.49 -6.56 2.35
C ILE A 501 0.20 -5.85 1.03
N PHE A 502 1.26 -5.51 0.34
CA PHE A 502 1.21 -4.57 -0.76
C PHE A 502 0.65 -5.25 -2.02
N ASP A 503 -0.43 -4.69 -2.55
CA ASP A 503 -0.89 -5.02 -3.90
C ASP A 503 0.03 -4.31 -4.90
N GLN A 504 0.79 -5.10 -5.66
CA GLN A 504 1.85 -4.62 -6.55
C GLN A 504 1.31 -4.13 -7.90
N ASN A 505 0.03 -3.73 -7.94
CA ASN A 505 -0.57 -3.10 -9.11
C ASN A 505 0.29 -1.88 -9.52
N PRO A 506 0.62 -1.76 -10.81
CA PRO A 506 1.31 -0.60 -11.38
C PRO A 506 0.72 0.72 -10.89
N ASN A 507 -0.61 0.84 -10.93
CA ASN A 507 -1.32 2.07 -10.63
C ASN A 507 -1.71 2.12 -9.16
N MET A 508 -1.11 3.04 -8.40
CA MET A 508 -1.37 3.12 -6.97
C MET A 508 -2.83 3.42 -6.60
N GLN A 509 -3.60 4.07 -7.49
CA GLN A 509 -5.02 4.35 -7.24
C GLN A 509 -5.91 3.12 -7.45
N LYS A 510 -5.40 2.07 -8.10
CA LYS A 510 -6.11 0.80 -8.33
C LYS A 510 -5.73 -0.29 -7.33
N ARG A 511 -4.77 -0.02 -6.45
CA ARG A 511 -4.31 -1.00 -5.46
C ARG A 511 -5.40 -1.29 -4.45
N MET A 512 -5.52 -2.56 -4.09
CA MET A 512 -6.34 -3.04 -2.98
C MET A 512 -5.41 -3.77 -2.02
N SER A 513 -4.65 -3.00 -1.22
CA SER A 513 -3.65 -3.56 -0.31
C SER A 513 -4.27 -3.96 1.02
N TYR A 514 -3.99 -5.18 1.50
CA TYR A 514 -4.51 -5.62 2.79
C TYR A 514 -3.76 -4.94 3.94
N GLU A 515 -4.48 -4.23 4.80
CA GLU A 515 -3.89 -3.41 5.87
C GLU A 515 -4.47 -3.75 7.25
N GLU A 516 -3.59 -3.89 8.22
CA GLU A 516 -3.94 -4.02 9.64
C GLU A 516 -3.00 -3.20 10.52
N SER A 517 -3.50 -2.82 11.70
CA SER A 517 -2.76 -1.95 12.62
C SER A 517 -2.84 -2.38 14.09
N VAL A 518 -1.74 -2.21 14.80
CA VAL A 518 -1.61 -2.38 16.25
C VAL A 518 -1.15 -1.05 16.85
N THR A 519 -1.66 -0.68 18.02
CA THR A 519 -1.23 0.54 18.72
C THR A 519 -0.60 0.21 20.07
N THR A 520 0.54 0.82 20.37
CA THR A 520 1.27 0.59 21.63
C THR A 520 0.59 1.27 22.82
N ASP A 521 -0.42 0.62 23.42
CA ASP A 521 -1.05 1.12 24.65
C ASP A 521 -0.06 1.04 25.83
N PRO A 522 0.42 2.17 26.38
CA PRO A 522 1.45 2.16 27.43
C PRO A 522 0.96 1.53 28.75
N THR A 523 -0.34 1.31 28.91
CA THR A 523 -0.96 0.70 30.09
C THR A 523 -1.16 -0.81 29.94
N LEU A 524 -0.89 -1.37 28.75
CA LEU A 524 -1.07 -2.79 28.49
C LEU A 524 -0.07 -3.63 29.31
N ILE A 525 -0.61 -4.44 30.21
CA ILE A 525 0.16 -5.37 31.06
C ILE A 525 -0.17 -6.81 30.65
N SER A 526 0.86 -7.63 30.46
CA SER A 526 0.72 -9.07 30.24
C SER A 526 1.77 -9.80 31.07
N GLY A 527 1.37 -10.88 31.75
CA GLY A 527 2.27 -11.63 32.64
C GLY A 527 2.90 -10.79 33.77
N GLY A 528 2.22 -9.72 34.21
CA GLY A 528 2.70 -8.82 35.27
C GLY A 528 3.75 -7.79 34.83
N ARG A 529 4.00 -7.63 33.52
CA ARG A 529 4.92 -6.63 32.96
C ARG A 529 4.24 -5.79 31.89
N TYR A 530 4.69 -4.55 31.71
CA TYR A 530 4.24 -3.72 30.59
C TYR A 530 4.73 -4.32 29.27
N VAL A 531 3.81 -4.52 28.31
CA VAL A 531 4.11 -5.14 27.01
C VAL A 531 5.08 -4.27 26.19
N TRP A 532 4.92 -2.95 26.29
CA TRP A 532 5.68 -1.98 25.49
C TRP A 532 6.75 -1.25 26.30
N ASP A 533 7.27 -1.87 27.36
CA ASP A 533 8.39 -1.32 28.14
C ASP A 533 9.71 -1.36 27.35
N ASN A 534 10.72 -0.66 27.85
CA ASN A 534 12.04 -0.62 27.23
C ASN A 534 12.64 -2.04 27.18
N PRO A 535 12.94 -2.57 25.96
CA PRO A 535 13.48 -3.92 25.81
C PRO A 535 14.78 -4.15 26.59
N GLN A 536 15.59 -3.13 26.86
CA GLN A 536 16.82 -3.28 27.65
C GLN A 536 16.57 -3.74 29.09
N TYR A 537 15.39 -3.46 29.66
CA TYR A 537 15.07 -3.81 31.05
C TYR A 537 14.14 -5.02 31.16
N SER A 538 13.20 -5.14 30.22
CA SER A 538 12.12 -6.14 30.29
C SER A 538 12.24 -7.25 29.24
N GLY A 539 13.11 -7.06 28.24
CA GLY A 539 13.25 -7.93 27.08
C GLY A 539 14.27 -9.06 27.26
N ASN A 540 14.31 -9.94 26.27
CA ASN A 540 15.21 -11.10 26.24
C ASN A 540 16.41 -10.83 25.33
N LEU A 541 17.60 -11.21 25.79
CA LEU A 541 18.81 -11.11 24.98
C LEU A 541 18.72 -12.08 23.79
N THR A 542 18.88 -11.55 22.58
CA THR A 542 18.79 -12.28 21.32
C THR A 542 19.90 -11.83 20.38
N ILE A 543 20.43 -12.75 19.57
CA ILE A 543 21.40 -12.44 18.51
C ILE A 543 20.63 -12.31 17.19
N ILE A 544 20.70 -11.13 16.56
CA ILE A 544 20.08 -10.86 15.24
C ILE A 544 21.20 -10.48 14.28
N GLY A 545 21.47 -11.34 13.29
CA GLY A 545 22.65 -11.20 12.45
C GLY A 545 23.93 -11.30 13.31
N ASN A 546 24.72 -10.22 13.31
CA ASN A 546 25.95 -10.12 14.10
C ASN A 546 25.81 -9.22 15.33
N GLU A 547 24.60 -8.81 15.69
CA GLU A 547 24.33 -7.89 16.80
C GLU A 547 23.61 -8.60 17.95
N SER A 548 24.08 -8.38 19.17
CA SER A 548 23.39 -8.78 20.41
C SER A 548 22.45 -7.67 20.84
N VAL A 549 21.15 -7.94 20.83
CA VAL A 549 20.09 -6.97 21.18
C VAL A 549 19.12 -7.56 22.19
N PHE A 550 18.40 -6.72 22.91
CA PHE A 550 17.26 -7.14 23.73
C PHE A 550 15.96 -6.97 22.94
N VAL A 551 15.09 -7.97 22.98
CA VAL A 551 13.79 -7.94 22.28
C VAL A 551 12.65 -8.00 23.30
N GLY A 552 11.69 -7.10 23.15
CA GLY A 552 10.49 -7.09 23.98
C GLY A 552 9.49 -8.19 23.60
N PRO A 553 8.36 -8.29 24.32
CA PRO A 553 7.19 -9.06 23.88
C PRO A 553 6.73 -8.67 22.47
N HIS A 554 5.92 -9.52 21.84
CA HIS A 554 5.37 -9.26 20.52
C HIS A 554 3.84 -9.38 20.52
N VAL A 555 3.21 -8.61 19.64
CA VAL A 555 1.77 -8.72 19.33
C VAL A 555 1.65 -9.21 17.90
N ALA A 556 0.71 -10.12 17.66
CA ALA A 556 0.49 -10.76 16.37
C ALA A 556 -0.91 -10.46 15.82
N ILE A 557 -0.98 -10.32 14.51
CA ILE A 557 -2.24 -10.28 13.75
C ILE A 557 -2.32 -11.49 12.84
N ALA A 558 -3.53 -12.03 12.65
CA ALA A 558 -3.75 -13.20 11.82
C ALA A 558 -4.04 -12.77 10.38
N ILE A 559 -3.22 -13.25 9.44
CA ILE A 559 -3.40 -13.05 8.00
C ILE A 559 -3.91 -14.37 7.41
N ASN A 560 -5.15 -14.36 6.92
CA ASN A 560 -5.69 -15.50 6.20
C ASN A 560 -4.88 -15.76 4.93
N LYS A 561 -4.48 -17.03 4.71
CA LYS A 561 -3.74 -17.44 3.52
C LYS A 561 -4.56 -17.21 2.25
N ASP A 562 -5.87 -17.39 2.31
CA ASP A 562 -6.76 -17.25 1.15
C ASP A 562 -6.76 -15.82 0.60
N ILE A 563 -6.59 -14.81 1.47
CA ILE A 563 -6.42 -13.41 1.05
C ILE A 563 -5.12 -13.27 0.24
N LEU A 564 -4.02 -13.82 0.74
CA LEU A 564 -2.70 -13.68 0.11
C LEU A 564 -2.61 -14.38 -1.25
N TYR A 565 -3.25 -15.54 -1.40
CA TYR A 565 -3.28 -16.31 -2.64
C TYR A 565 -4.49 -15.99 -3.53
N GLY A 566 -5.28 -14.96 -3.18
CA GLY A 566 -6.43 -14.53 -3.96
C GLY A 566 -6.02 -14.05 -5.36
N ILE A 567 -6.61 -14.65 -6.40
CA ILE A 567 -6.24 -14.40 -7.81
C ILE A 567 -6.55 -12.98 -8.31
N ASN A 568 -7.31 -12.19 -7.55
CA ASN A 568 -7.74 -10.85 -7.94
C ASN A 568 -6.75 -9.75 -7.55
N PHE A 569 -5.73 -10.08 -6.73
CA PHE A 569 -4.77 -9.11 -6.20
C PHE A 569 -3.35 -9.45 -6.69
N GLU A 570 -2.46 -8.44 -6.75
CA GLU A 570 -1.05 -8.66 -7.08
C GLU A 570 -0.17 -8.70 -5.81
N PHE A 571 -0.63 -9.38 -4.76
CA PHE A 571 0.17 -9.55 -3.53
C PHE A 571 1.45 -10.35 -3.76
N ILE A 572 1.37 -11.38 -4.62
CA ILE A 572 2.52 -12.16 -5.08
C ILE A 572 2.79 -11.79 -6.55
N LYS A 573 3.92 -11.13 -6.82
CA LYS A 573 4.32 -10.71 -8.17
C LYS A 573 5.78 -11.07 -8.41
N GLY A 574 6.06 -11.77 -9.51
CA GLY A 574 7.41 -12.32 -9.75
C GLY A 574 7.92 -13.27 -8.66
N GLY A 575 7.02 -13.88 -7.88
CA GLY A 575 7.33 -14.72 -6.73
C GLY A 575 7.58 -13.95 -5.42
N ASP A 576 7.43 -12.63 -5.40
CA ASP A 576 7.70 -11.79 -4.24
C ASP A 576 6.43 -11.32 -3.55
N VAL A 577 6.51 -11.24 -2.22
CA VAL A 577 5.56 -10.51 -1.38
C VAL A 577 6.26 -9.30 -0.80
N ILE A 578 5.60 -8.15 -0.82
CA ILE A 578 6.08 -6.92 -0.18
C ILE A 578 5.19 -6.58 1.00
N VAL A 579 5.80 -6.41 2.18
CA VAL A 579 5.14 -5.90 3.37
C VAL A 579 5.64 -4.48 3.61
N LEU A 580 4.73 -3.52 3.55
CA LEU A 580 4.99 -2.14 3.90
C LEU A 580 4.67 -1.89 5.37
N ILE A 581 5.57 -1.20 6.08
CA ILE A 581 5.47 -1.01 7.53
C ILE A 581 5.61 0.48 7.87
N SER A 582 4.62 1.05 8.55
CA SER A 582 4.72 2.41 9.10
C SER A 582 4.51 2.40 10.61
N MET A 583 5.22 3.26 11.33
CA MET A 583 5.05 3.48 12.77
C MET A 583 4.90 4.97 13.02
N GLN A 584 3.69 5.39 13.40
CA GLN A 584 3.30 6.79 13.54
C GLN A 584 2.82 7.12 14.95
N ASP A 585 3.12 8.32 15.44
CA ASP A 585 2.66 8.82 16.73
C ASP A 585 1.20 9.28 16.66
N MET A 586 0.32 8.60 17.38
CA MET A 586 -1.10 8.93 17.48
C MET A 586 -1.44 9.74 18.73
N SER A 587 -0.48 10.08 19.58
CA SER A 587 -0.72 10.72 20.88
C SER A 587 -1.48 12.06 20.79
N GLY A 588 -1.34 12.78 19.67
CA GLY A 588 -2.11 14.00 19.39
C GLY A 588 -3.63 13.79 19.38
N LEU A 589 -4.09 12.56 19.13
CA LEU A 589 -5.51 12.19 19.14
C LEU A 589 -6.10 12.09 20.56
N LEU A 590 -5.28 12.13 21.60
CA LEU A 590 -5.76 12.22 22.99
C LEU A 590 -6.41 13.57 23.29
N GLN A 591 -6.00 14.62 22.58
CA GLN A 591 -6.46 16.00 22.84
C GLN A 591 -7.19 16.62 21.64
N THR A 592 -6.88 16.16 20.42
CA THR A 592 -7.41 16.72 19.18
C THR A 592 -7.99 15.64 18.28
N ASN A 593 -8.66 16.02 17.19
CA ASN A 593 -9.15 15.08 16.17
C ASN A 593 -8.16 14.91 15.01
N SER A 594 -6.91 15.33 15.16
CA SER A 594 -5.88 15.32 14.11
C SER A 594 -4.53 14.85 14.64
N VAL A 595 -3.71 14.33 13.73
CA VAL A 595 -2.29 14.03 13.99
C VAL A 595 -1.40 15.13 13.43
N ALA A 596 -0.22 15.30 14.02
CA ALA A 596 0.77 16.24 13.48
C ALA A 596 1.31 15.74 12.13
N CYS A 597 1.78 16.66 11.28
CA CYS A 597 2.40 16.28 10.02
C CYS A 597 3.64 15.40 10.26
N PRO A 598 3.80 14.31 9.50
CA PRO A 598 5.00 13.46 9.58
C PRO A 598 6.28 14.25 9.32
N LYS A 599 7.36 13.88 10.02
CA LYS A 599 8.69 14.47 9.81
C LYS A 599 9.44 13.71 8.75
N VAL A 600 9.72 14.35 7.61
CA VAL A 600 10.54 13.77 6.55
C VAL A 600 12.01 13.83 6.93
N LYS A 601 12.61 12.66 7.17
CA LYS A 601 14.07 12.54 7.33
C LYS A 601 14.71 12.54 5.94
N VAL A 602 15.37 13.65 5.58
CA VAL A 602 16.18 13.72 4.36
C VAL A 602 17.53 13.06 4.63
N LYS A 603 17.98 12.18 3.73
CA LYS A 603 19.31 11.57 3.82
C LYS A 603 20.38 12.64 3.61
N ASN A 604 21.43 12.62 4.43
CA ASN A 604 22.57 13.52 4.24
C ASN A 604 23.49 12.94 3.16
N ILE A 605 23.31 13.35 1.91
CA ILE A 605 24.05 12.82 0.76
C ILE A 605 24.93 13.92 0.17
N ASN A 606 26.24 13.66 0.13
CA ASN A 606 27.20 14.55 -0.51
C ASN A 606 27.35 14.17 -1.99
N ALA A 607 26.38 14.59 -2.80
CA ALA A 607 26.46 14.47 -4.26
C ALA A 607 26.26 15.82 -4.92
N THR A 608 27.05 16.11 -5.96
CA THR A 608 26.87 17.28 -6.81
C THR A 608 26.18 16.87 -8.10
N PRO A 609 25.23 17.68 -8.63
CA PRO A 609 24.65 17.45 -9.94
C PRO A 609 25.74 17.42 -11.02
N SER A 610 25.72 16.43 -11.91
CA SER A 610 26.77 16.29 -12.92
C SER A 610 26.79 17.48 -13.88
N GLU A 611 27.98 18.03 -14.18
CA GLU A 611 28.12 19.06 -15.22
C GLU A 611 27.82 18.50 -16.62
N SER A 612 28.10 17.22 -16.85
CA SER A 612 27.74 16.51 -18.10
C SER A 612 26.23 16.32 -18.27
N ALA A 613 25.43 16.53 -17.22
CA ALA A 613 23.98 16.50 -17.27
C ALA A 613 23.33 17.90 -17.36
N LYS A 614 24.09 18.99 -17.17
CA LYS A 614 23.54 20.36 -17.14
C LYS A 614 23.16 20.92 -18.52
N GLN A 615 23.55 20.28 -19.63
CA GLN A 615 23.47 20.91 -20.98
C GLN A 615 23.19 19.93 -22.14
N GLY A 616 22.60 18.76 -21.89
CA GLY A 616 22.12 17.89 -22.97
C GLY A 616 20.77 18.37 -23.53
N PRO A 617 20.51 18.33 -24.85
CA PRO A 617 19.17 18.58 -25.36
C PRO A 617 18.19 17.58 -24.74
N CYS A 618 17.07 18.08 -24.22
CA CYS A 618 15.99 17.25 -23.71
C CYS A 618 15.05 16.87 -24.87
N PHE A 619 14.74 15.58 -24.98
CA PHE A 619 13.80 15.07 -25.98
C PHE A 619 12.54 14.55 -25.28
N SER A 620 11.38 14.81 -25.88
CA SER A 620 10.12 14.14 -25.56
C SER A 620 9.83 13.10 -26.64
N SER A 621 9.04 12.07 -26.35
CA SER A 621 8.77 11.00 -27.35
C SER A 621 8.17 11.53 -28.67
N SER A 622 7.57 12.73 -28.67
CA SER A 622 7.07 13.41 -29.87
C SER A 622 8.15 13.79 -30.89
N THR A 623 9.41 13.97 -30.49
CA THR A 623 10.50 14.42 -31.38
C THR A 623 11.33 13.28 -31.97
N LEU A 624 11.31 12.08 -31.38
CA LEU A 624 12.04 10.90 -31.90
C LEU A 624 11.49 10.36 -33.23
N LEU A 625 10.19 10.53 -33.50
CA LEU A 625 9.60 10.22 -34.80
C LEU A 625 9.95 11.24 -35.90
N SER A 626 10.19 12.50 -35.53
CA SER A 626 10.54 13.55 -36.49
C SER A 626 12.00 13.46 -36.96
N SER A 627 12.92 13.01 -36.11
CA SER A 627 14.34 12.88 -36.45
C SER A 627 14.64 11.63 -37.28
N LEU A 628 13.88 10.54 -37.11
CA LEU A 628 13.95 9.37 -38.01
C LEU A 628 13.47 9.72 -39.42
N ASN A 629 12.37 10.47 -39.56
CA ASN A 629 11.87 10.90 -40.87
C ASN A 629 12.81 11.89 -41.57
N CYS A 630 13.56 12.69 -40.82
CA CYS A 630 14.55 13.60 -41.40
C CYS A 630 15.84 12.87 -41.86
N MET A 631 16.26 11.80 -41.16
CA MET A 631 17.38 10.94 -41.56
C MET A 631 17.06 10.06 -42.77
N LEU A 632 15.83 9.51 -42.84
CA LEU A 632 15.35 8.76 -44.01
C LEU A 632 15.20 9.67 -45.24
N GLY A 633 14.76 10.92 -45.05
CA GLY A 633 14.69 11.92 -46.12
C GLY A 633 16.06 12.31 -46.70
N LEU A 634 17.11 12.41 -45.87
CA LEU A 634 18.47 12.69 -46.34
C LEU A 634 19.15 11.48 -47.01
N CYS A 635 18.89 10.25 -46.57
CA CYS A 635 19.39 9.05 -47.24
C CYS A 635 18.76 8.84 -48.62
N LEU A 636 17.49 9.19 -48.81
CA LEU A 636 16.80 9.11 -50.11
C LEU A 636 17.29 10.17 -51.12
N LEU A 637 17.79 11.32 -50.65
CA LEU A 637 18.36 12.37 -51.51
C LEU A 637 19.81 12.07 -51.97
N LEU A 638 20.56 11.28 -51.20
CA LEU A 638 21.94 10.87 -51.54
C LEU A 638 21.98 9.66 -52.49
N LEU A 639 20.93 8.84 -52.54
CA LEU A 639 20.79 7.73 -53.49
C LEU A 639 20.28 8.15 -54.88
N SER A 640 19.87 9.41 -55.06
CA SER A 640 19.46 9.98 -56.35
C SER A 640 20.60 10.67 -57.13
N PHE A 641 21.85 10.61 -56.64
CA PHE A 641 23.03 11.22 -57.28
C PHE A 641 24.23 10.26 -57.47
N LEU A 642 23.99 8.94 -57.54
CA LEU A 642 24.98 7.94 -57.94
C LEU A 642 24.50 7.10 -59.12
#